data_AF-A0A2N0P0J1-F1
#
_entry.id   AF-A0A2N0P0J1-F1
#
_cell.length_a   1.000
_cell.length_b   1.000
_cell.length_c   1.000
_cell.angle_alpha   90.00
_cell.angle_beta   90.00
_cell.angle_gamma   90.00
#
_symmetry.space_group_name_H-M   'P 1'
#
loop_
_entity.id
_entity.type
_entity.pdbx_description
1 polymer ?
#
loop_
_entity_poly.entity_id
_entity_poly.type
_entity_poly.pdbx_seq_one_letter_code
_entity_poly.pdbx_strand_id
1 'polypeptide(L)'
;MIKKWKLNHGLFLDGCIQPSREAIFDDNNDLRISLFKGEPIIYTNINDPNLYTNLLAFNTNNVHLNSDLKSSDICINFPVIKITYKGSLSESFSKFIFEEIYVQSNSDKKLHNLYGHIYADEFLAGGQLLIKDFNLATSKQVDILKFYLILAYNSAKNNNEIPFHNNSFDMLFLPRIETSSGLILNTPKKLYNWLYSLYQENIIDIISYNNSIFISQLKTISVDFISYLKNKPDDFYDQLEEESISQLKKLPAISISDNSNDKQPGVANYQEKLSLEEWIGNKEYFDLVRWINKFHFLQGLIICDSYIIENSKKIAVAFTGVPEVILSDKSYFEMINPITELENNLISNNIFSIKNIVTFPFIETTDNLINKDNIHIVVKCEHYEILINKNSIEPSMEFNDSVENALNSMTPFNDLQKLFNEYGHLFPLRIILGKSLKNIATNKFFGAFEKIDLKLPMSESLYSYLNNLGISYLLTQKGNVIKKDNLDEWIQNANPNKDPNKELEIIEMDEVISLYDILKLEQRRKIDIVLNNNNQDNYKIIMTGINKLKDLNNSNTQHYKRININPPLKDGNYEVFGSIIVAENNLRIDGFIKFGLYDVNGFSVIIDTSNNKNINISECYILWIIIGNPLRLSVYSPNNREFQVDHIKESITLNPNKSTYSVKTSFPLSQEYTVLINANFSMTDYEYNIIKLTGWSYNSIDIEIKSTYENPIIDLHICILHSDYKSLKIDSMQMDCLLDSFGYVLTEKNLNKDLFYKIDKFDDIKNVVEQSFMDNDVKELISKGNFSCI
;
A
#
# COMPACT_ATOMS: atom_id res chain seq x y z
N MET A 1 12.83 38.42 2.17
CA MET A 1 12.43 37.96 3.52
C MET A 1 12.06 39.14 4.41
N ILE A 2 12.99 40.09 4.69
CA ILE A 2 12.76 41.31 5.49
C ILE A 2 11.48 42.05 5.05
N LYS A 3 11.36 42.42 3.76
CA LYS A 3 10.16 43.07 3.22
C LYS A 3 8.89 42.20 3.22
N LYS A 4 9.03 40.88 3.04
CA LYS A 4 7.90 39.93 2.97
C LYS A 4 7.23 39.80 4.35
N TRP A 5 8.03 39.64 5.40
CA TRP A 5 7.54 39.42 6.76
C TRP A 5 7.65 40.65 7.66
N LYS A 6 8.12 41.78 7.12
CA LYS A 6 8.28 43.05 7.83
C LYS A 6 9.05 42.90 9.14
N LEU A 7 10.19 42.20 9.10
CA LEU A 7 11.01 41.87 10.29
C LEU A 7 11.58 43.12 11.00
N ASN A 8 11.62 44.25 10.31
CA ASN A 8 12.09 45.54 10.81
C ASN A 8 10.96 46.46 11.34
N HIS A 9 9.73 45.99 11.33
CA HIS A 9 8.58 46.67 11.89
C HIS A 9 8.33 46.22 13.33
N GLY A 10 7.70 47.07 14.14
CA GLY A 10 7.11 46.61 15.40
C GLY A 10 5.82 45.83 15.15
N LEU A 11 5.19 45.38 16.21
CA LEU A 11 4.03 44.49 16.20
C LEU A 11 2.90 45.08 17.02
N PHE A 12 1.69 45.08 16.46
CA PHE A 12 0.46 45.31 17.19
C PHE A 12 0.02 44.06 17.94
N LEU A 13 -0.56 44.29 19.11
CA LEU A 13 -1.09 43.27 20.04
C LEU A 13 -2.54 43.64 20.38
N ASP A 14 -3.39 43.55 19.36
CA ASP A 14 -4.83 43.85 19.44
C ASP A 14 -5.65 42.58 19.20
N GLY A 15 -5.27 41.49 19.89
CA GLY A 15 -5.91 40.17 19.72
C GLY A 15 -5.46 39.41 18.47
N CYS A 16 -4.62 40.00 17.63
CA CYS A 16 -3.84 39.32 16.60
C CYS A 16 -2.48 40.05 16.44
N ILE A 17 -1.45 39.34 15.97
CA ILE A 17 -0.13 39.92 15.72
C ILE A 17 -0.10 40.48 14.30
N GLN A 18 0.12 41.79 14.17
CA GLN A 18 0.26 42.45 12.88
C GLN A 18 1.47 43.39 12.86
N PRO A 19 2.23 43.46 11.77
CA PRO A 19 3.34 44.40 11.65
C PRO A 19 2.84 45.86 11.64
N SER A 20 3.63 46.76 12.22
CA SER A 20 3.35 48.19 12.32
C SER A 20 3.30 48.89 10.96
N ARG A 21 2.76 50.11 10.94
CA ARG A 21 2.67 50.91 9.70
C ARG A 21 4.05 51.33 9.21
N GLU A 22 4.89 51.81 10.12
CA GLU A 22 6.24 52.27 9.83
C GLU A 22 7.29 51.31 10.41
N ALA A 23 8.43 51.21 9.74
CA ALA A 23 9.56 50.42 10.19
C ALA A 23 10.30 51.12 11.33
N ILE A 24 10.79 50.34 12.29
CA ILE A 24 11.63 50.81 13.40
C ILE A 24 13.11 50.75 13.01
N PHE A 25 13.48 49.82 12.14
CA PHE A 25 14.87 49.59 11.72
C PHE A 25 15.00 49.64 10.18
N ASP A 26 16.20 49.97 9.70
CA ASP A 26 16.50 50.08 8.26
C ASP A 26 16.72 48.72 7.58
N ASP A 27 16.30 48.57 6.31
CA ASP A 27 16.34 47.29 5.57
C ASP A 27 17.76 46.72 5.30
N ASN A 28 18.83 47.52 5.44
CA ASN A 28 20.20 47.20 4.99
C ASN A 28 21.09 46.51 6.04
N ASN A 29 20.49 45.78 6.98
CA ASN A 29 21.12 45.39 8.23
C ASN A 29 21.34 43.87 8.40
N ASP A 30 21.96 43.46 9.52
CA ASP A 30 22.39 42.10 9.81
C ASP A 30 21.21 41.12 9.98
N LEU A 31 20.97 40.30 8.94
CA LEU A 31 20.03 39.18 8.96
C LEU A 31 20.80 37.87 9.11
N ARG A 32 20.58 37.15 10.21
CA ARG A 32 21.12 35.80 10.44
C ARG A 32 20.01 34.77 10.34
N ILE A 33 20.20 33.78 9.47
CA ILE A 33 19.28 32.65 9.30
C ILE A 33 20.05 31.37 9.64
N SER A 34 19.44 30.53 10.48
CA SER A 34 19.99 29.22 10.84
C SER A 34 18.88 28.18 10.86
N LEU A 35 19.22 26.92 10.53
CA LEU A 35 18.28 25.81 10.69
C LEU A 35 17.95 25.64 12.18
N PHE A 36 16.66 25.47 12.47
CA PHE A 36 16.21 25.18 13.82
C PHE A 36 16.56 23.74 14.19
N LYS A 37 17.30 23.55 15.28
CA LYS A 37 17.77 22.23 15.74
C LYS A 37 16.91 21.61 16.85
N GLY A 38 15.93 22.35 17.38
CA GLY A 38 15.04 21.85 18.42
C GLY A 38 13.89 20.99 17.88
N GLU A 39 13.03 20.57 18.81
CA GLU A 39 11.80 19.84 18.52
C GLU A 39 10.62 20.77 18.21
N PRO A 40 9.54 20.25 17.60
CA PRO A 40 8.25 20.93 17.59
C PRO A 40 7.80 21.29 19.01
N ILE A 41 7.11 22.43 19.14
CA ILE A 41 6.65 22.99 20.41
C ILE A 41 5.13 22.85 20.48
N ILE A 42 4.62 22.30 21.58
CA ILE A 42 3.20 22.01 21.79
C ILE A 42 2.64 22.93 22.86
N TYR A 43 1.47 23.49 22.58
CA TYR A 43 0.66 24.28 23.50
C TYR A 43 -0.68 23.56 23.71
N THR A 44 -1.06 23.32 24.95
CA THR A 44 -2.32 22.63 25.31
C THR A 44 -3.37 23.61 25.83
N ASN A 45 -4.65 23.28 25.62
CA ASN A 45 -5.84 24.06 25.99
C ASN A 45 -5.68 25.53 25.64
N ILE A 46 -5.56 25.80 24.34
CA ILE A 46 -5.26 27.13 23.85
C ILE A 46 -6.52 27.97 23.65
N ASN A 47 -6.37 29.28 23.86
CA ASN A 47 -7.44 30.27 23.69
C ASN A 47 -8.68 29.95 24.56
N ASP A 48 -8.47 29.43 25.77
CA ASP A 48 -9.53 29.23 26.75
C ASP A 48 -9.96 30.61 27.32
N PRO A 49 -11.24 31.00 27.16
CA PRO A 49 -11.74 32.25 27.72
C PRO A 49 -11.67 32.33 29.26
N ASN A 50 -11.51 31.20 29.94
CA ASN A 50 -11.38 31.17 31.41
C ASN A 50 -9.95 31.45 31.90
N LEU A 51 -8.94 31.45 31.02
CA LEU A 51 -7.57 31.80 31.39
C LEU A 51 -7.37 33.32 31.39
N TYR A 52 -6.96 33.86 32.54
CA TYR A 52 -6.86 35.31 32.78
C TYR A 52 -5.72 36.04 32.02
N THR A 53 -4.78 35.31 31.45
CA THR A 53 -3.63 35.89 30.72
C THR A 53 -3.90 35.87 29.23
N ASN A 54 -3.76 37.00 28.52
CA ASN A 54 -3.80 37.06 27.05
C ASN A 54 -2.45 37.59 26.52
N LEU A 55 -1.62 36.71 25.98
CA LEU A 55 -0.32 37.01 25.39
C LEU A 55 -0.41 37.92 24.16
N LEU A 56 -1.56 37.96 23.51
CA LEU A 56 -1.82 38.78 22.31
C LEU A 56 -2.47 40.13 22.65
N ALA A 57 -2.66 40.46 23.92
CA ALA A 57 -3.14 41.77 24.37
C ALA A 57 -1.98 42.64 24.87
N PHE A 58 -1.98 43.91 24.48
CA PHE A 58 -1.02 44.90 24.98
C PHE A 58 -1.26 45.29 26.45
N ASN A 59 -2.52 45.31 26.90
CA ASN A 59 -2.89 45.75 28.24
C ASN A 59 -3.74 44.69 28.95
N THR A 60 -3.34 44.33 30.18
CA THR A 60 -3.95 43.23 30.97
C THR A 60 -5.41 43.48 31.33
N ASN A 61 -5.90 44.71 31.22
CA ASN A 61 -7.30 45.08 31.46
C ASN A 61 -8.25 44.69 30.32
N ASN A 62 -7.73 44.33 29.13
CA ASN A 62 -8.53 43.84 28.00
C ASN A 62 -8.41 42.30 27.93
N VAL A 63 -9.11 41.63 28.85
CA VAL A 63 -9.11 40.15 28.98
C VAL A 63 -9.93 39.47 27.88
N HIS A 64 -10.69 40.22 27.07
CA HIS A 64 -11.50 39.63 26.00
C HIS A 64 -10.61 39.08 24.88
N LEU A 65 -10.65 37.75 24.71
CA LEU A 65 -10.14 37.07 23.53
C LEU A 65 -10.81 37.64 22.28
N ASN A 66 -10.03 37.78 21.21
CA ASN A 66 -10.58 38.14 19.91
C ASN A 66 -11.63 37.08 19.51
N SER A 67 -12.81 37.51 19.07
CA SER A 67 -13.90 36.61 18.65
C SER A 67 -13.50 35.66 17.51
N ASP A 68 -12.45 36.01 16.77
CA ASP A 68 -11.92 35.22 15.66
C ASP A 68 -11.01 34.06 16.15
N LEU A 69 -10.49 34.14 17.38
CA LEU A 69 -9.69 33.07 17.99
C LEU A 69 -10.61 31.99 18.55
N LYS A 70 -10.72 30.87 17.83
CA LYS A 70 -11.45 29.70 18.31
C LYS A 70 -10.63 28.98 19.37
N SER A 71 -11.26 28.65 20.51
CA SER A 71 -10.69 27.70 21.46
C SER A 71 -10.35 26.40 20.75
N SER A 72 -9.12 25.93 20.94
CA SER A 72 -8.63 24.68 20.35
C SER A 72 -7.90 23.89 21.42
N ASP A 73 -7.94 22.57 21.33
CA ASP A 73 -7.37 21.75 22.38
C ASP A 73 -5.84 21.78 22.32
N ILE A 74 -5.25 21.75 21.13
CA ILE A 74 -3.79 21.69 20.97
C ILE A 74 -3.33 22.53 19.78
N CYS A 75 -2.22 23.25 19.95
CA CYS A 75 -1.45 23.87 18.87
C CYS A 75 -0.03 23.32 18.85
N ILE A 76 0.43 22.90 17.69
CA ILE A 76 1.78 22.39 17.47
C ILE A 76 2.49 23.30 16.48
N ASN A 77 3.58 23.92 16.94
CA ASN A 77 4.49 24.68 16.11
C ASN A 77 5.60 23.75 15.63
N PHE A 78 5.86 23.75 14.32
CA PHE A 78 6.96 23.03 13.65
C PHE A 78 7.98 24.06 13.13
N PRO A 79 8.93 24.52 13.95
CA PRO A 79 9.95 25.45 13.47
C PRO A 79 10.90 24.75 12.49
N VAL A 80 11.27 25.46 11.43
CA VAL A 80 12.22 25.00 10.40
C VAL A 80 13.49 25.84 10.44
N ILE A 81 13.34 27.16 10.55
CA ILE A 81 14.45 28.10 10.63
C ILE A 81 14.27 29.08 11.79
N LYS A 82 15.40 29.48 12.36
CA LYS A 82 15.53 30.60 13.29
C LYS A 82 16.14 31.79 12.56
N ILE A 83 15.49 32.94 12.70
CA ILE A 83 15.86 34.18 12.06
C ILE A 83 16.14 35.20 13.15
N THR A 84 17.29 35.86 13.09
CA THR A 84 17.60 36.99 13.95
C THR A 84 17.88 38.18 13.04
N TYR A 85 17.22 39.30 13.33
CA TYR A 85 17.38 40.52 12.56
C TYR A 85 17.74 41.64 13.52
N LYS A 86 18.90 42.27 13.29
CA LYS A 86 19.38 43.39 14.08
C LYS A 86 19.78 44.51 13.15
N GLY A 87 19.35 45.73 13.44
CA GLY A 87 19.65 46.88 12.59
C GLY A 87 19.81 48.19 13.33
N SER A 88 20.25 49.19 12.57
CA SER A 88 20.19 50.61 12.95
C SER A 88 18.74 51.11 12.89
N LEU A 89 18.42 52.06 13.77
CA LEU A 89 17.11 52.72 13.78
C LEU A 89 16.81 53.34 12.41
N SER A 90 15.55 53.23 11.99
CA SER A 90 15.07 53.81 10.75
C SER A 90 15.06 55.32 10.84
N GLU A 91 15.20 56.00 9.70
CA GLU A 91 15.11 57.46 9.66
C GLU A 91 13.77 57.97 10.16
N SER A 92 12.66 57.27 9.87
CA SER A 92 11.33 57.62 10.37
C SER A 92 11.26 57.55 11.89
N PHE A 93 11.76 56.48 12.49
CA PHE A 93 11.76 56.33 13.95
C PHE A 93 12.71 57.34 14.60
N SER A 94 13.89 57.59 14.04
CA SER A 94 14.82 58.61 14.55
C SER A 94 14.23 60.02 14.50
N LYS A 95 13.52 60.39 13.42
CA LYS A 95 12.81 61.67 13.32
C LYS A 95 11.72 61.79 14.38
N PHE A 96 10.97 60.72 14.62
CA PHE A 96 9.95 60.70 15.67
C PHE A 96 10.57 60.96 17.06
N ILE A 97 11.69 60.32 17.38
CA ILE A 97 12.42 60.53 18.64
C ILE A 97 12.97 61.98 18.72
N PHE A 98 13.50 62.52 17.63
CA PHE A 98 13.96 63.90 17.58
C PHE A 98 12.82 64.90 17.86
N GLU A 99 11.68 64.76 17.17
CA GLU A 99 10.49 65.58 17.40
C GLU A 99 10.06 65.56 18.87
N GLU A 100 10.16 64.41 19.52
CA GLU A 100 9.77 64.26 20.91
C GLU A 100 10.67 65.03 21.89
N ILE A 101 11.97 65.08 21.62
CA ILE A 101 12.95 65.76 22.48
C ILE A 101 12.91 67.29 22.27
N TYR A 102 12.74 67.74 21.03
CA TYR A 102 12.98 69.15 20.66
C TYR A 102 11.74 69.91 20.18
N VAL A 103 10.70 69.23 19.71
CA VAL A 103 9.53 69.89 19.09
C VAL A 103 8.30 69.82 20.00
N GLN A 104 7.84 68.61 20.36
CA GLN A 104 6.67 68.40 21.20
C GLN A 104 6.66 66.98 21.80
N SER A 105 6.26 66.85 23.07
CA SER A 105 6.05 65.54 23.69
C SER A 105 4.91 64.80 22.99
N ASN A 106 5.23 63.76 22.24
CA ASN A 106 4.24 62.92 21.58
C ASN A 106 3.61 61.95 22.59
N SER A 107 2.28 61.79 22.57
CA SER A 107 1.62 60.76 23.40
C SER A 107 2.03 59.35 22.95
N ASP A 108 2.13 58.41 23.89
CA ASP A 108 2.41 56.99 23.59
C ASP A 108 1.37 56.38 22.63
N LYS A 109 0.15 56.94 22.60
CA LYS A 109 -0.86 56.58 21.61
C LYS A 109 -0.40 56.83 20.16
N LYS A 110 0.32 57.93 19.89
CA LYS A 110 0.86 58.25 18.56
C LYS A 110 2.02 57.31 18.20
N LEU A 111 2.90 57.00 19.17
CA LEU A 111 3.98 56.03 19.01
C LEU A 111 3.42 54.66 18.62
N HIS A 112 2.48 54.14 19.40
CA HIS A 112 1.88 52.84 19.16
C HIS A 112 1.16 52.76 17.82
N ASN A 113 0.44 53.80 17.42
CA ASN A 113 -0.23 53.83 16.11
C ASN A 113 0.72 53.75 14.90
N LEU A 114 1.96 54.22 15.03
CA LEU A 114 2.94 54.22 13.94
C LEU A 114 3.83 52.98 13.96
N TYR A 115 4.37 52.66 15.13
CA TYR A 115 5.45 51.68 15.30
C TYR A 115 5.02 50.42 16.05
N GLY A 116 3.77 50.33 16.53
CA GLY A 116 3.25 49.16 17.23
C GLY A 116 3.51 49.15 18.74
N HIS A 117 3.20 48.03 19.37
CA HIS A 117 3.27 47.83 20.81
C HIS A 117 4.61 47.26 21.27
N ILE A 118 5.13 46.28 20.52
CA ILE A 118 6.41 45.62 20.80
C ILE A 118 7.25 45.50 19.54
N TYR A 119 8.55 45.26 19.68
CA TYR A 119 9.45 44.85 18.61
C TYR A 119 10.10 43.52 18.99
N ALA A 120 10.25 42.61 18.04
CA ALA A 120 10.95 41.34 18.21
C ALA A 120 12.16 41.31 17.28
N ASP A 121 13.31 40.84 17.77
CA ASP A 121 14.54 40.73 16.97
C ASP A 121 14.87 39.26 16.61
N GLU A 122 14.14 38.30 17.19
CA GLU A 122 14.26 36.88 16.92
C GLU A 122 12.90 36.30 16.49
N PHE A 123 12.92 35.48 15.44
CA PHE A 123 11.73 34.90 14.85
C PHE A 123 11.96 33.41 14.58
N LEU A 124 10.93 32.60 14.81
CA LEU A 124 10.89 31.23 14.31
C LEU A 124 9.95 31.19 13.11
N ALA A 125 10.44 30.64 12.00
CA ALA A 125 9.62 30.40 10.82
C ALA A 125 9.49 28.90 10.56
N GLY A 126 8.27 28.48 10.22
CA GLY A 126 7.89 27.09 10.05
C GLY A 126 6.40 26.95 9.75
N GLY A 127 5.78 25.91 10.29
CA GLY A 127 4.33 25.65 10.14
C GLY A 127 3.65 25.51 11.49
N GLN A 128 2.35 25.81 11.53
CA GLN A 128 1.51 25.66 12.72
C GLN A 128 0.33 24.74 12.42
N LEU A 129 0.12 23.78 13.31
CA LEU A 129 -0.94 22.79 13.28
C LEU A 129 -1.88 23.01 14.47
N LEU A 130 -3.18 23.02 14.22
CA LEU A 130 -4.23 23.09 15.22
C LEU A 130 -4.96 21.74 15.26
N ILE A 131 -5.09 21.18 16.46
CA ILE A 131 -5.83 19.96 16.70
C ILE A 131 -7.03 20.33 17.58
N LYS A 132 -8.21 20.10 17.03
CA LYS A 132 -9.51 20.36 17.66
C LYS A 132 -10.15 19.05 18.06
N ASP A 133 -11.03 19.09 19.05
CA ASP A 133 -11.79 17.92 19.53
C ASP A 133 -10.88 16.77 20.03
N PHE A 134 -9.64 17.09 20.38
CA PHE A 134 -8.67 16.17 20.97
C PHE A 134 -9.18 15.60 22.30
N ASN A 135 -9.85 16.43 23.11
CA ASN A 135 -10.41 16.01 24.40
C ASN A 135 -11.61 15.05 24.24
N LEU A 136 -12.20 14.93 23.05
CA LEU A 136 -13.28 13.98 22.74
C LEU A 136 -12.74 12.63 22.23
N ALA A 137 -11.45 12.53 21.95
CA ALA A 137 -10.83 11.33 21.42
C ALA A 137 -10.55 10.28 22.50
N THR A 138 -10.78 9.01 22.15
CA THR A 138 -10.38 7.85 22.96
C THR A 138 -8.86 7.71 23.02
N SER A 139 -8.33 7.02 24.04
CA SER A 139 -6.88 6.78 24.16
C SER A 139 -6.27 6.19 22.88
N LYS A 140 -6.92 5.16 22.32
CA LYS A 140 -6.46 4.52 21.07
C LYS A 140 -6.36 5.51 19.89
N GLN A 141 -7.29 6.46 19.81
CA GLN A 141 -7.27 7.50 18.79
C GLN A 141 -6.13 8.49 19.00
N VAL A 142 -5.87 8.87 20.25
CA VAL A 142 -4.74 9.74 20.59
C VAL A 142 -3.41 9.05 20.27
N ASP A 143 -3.28 7.77 20.61
CA ASP A 143 -2.07 6.97 20.36
C ASP A 143 -1.74 6.88 18.87
N ILE A 144 -2.72 6.51 18.03
CA ILE A 144 -2.49 6.40 16.59
C ILE A 144 -2.21 7.79 15.97
N LEU A 145 -2.90 8.85 16.43
CA LEU A 145 -2.59 10.22 15.98
C LEU A 145 -1.14 10.60 16.29
N LYS A 146 -0.70 10.41 17.54
CA LYS A 146 0.67 10.68 17.96
C LYS A 146 1.66 9.88 17.12
N PHE A 147 1.42 8.59 16.93
CA PHE A 147 2.26 7.73 16.10
C PHE A 147 2.42 8.25 14.66
N TYR A 148 1.31 8.55 13.97
CA TYR A 148 1.39 9.08 12.61
C TYR A 148 2.02 10.46 12.54
N LEU A 149 1.80 11.32 13.54
CA LEU A 149 2.44 12.63 13.60
C LEU A 149 3.96 12.49 13.67
N ILE A 150 4.47 11.63 14.54
CA ILE A 150 5.91 11.36 14.70
C ILE A 150 6.48 10.73 13.43
N LEU A 151 5.76 9.75 12.86
CA LEU A 151 6.17 9.07 11.63
C LEU A 151 6.25 10.05 10.46
N ALA A 152 5.21 10.85 10.25
CA ALA A 152 5.15 11.86 9.19
C ALA A 152 6.22 12.95 9.38
N TYR A 153 6.39 13.45 10.61
CA TYR A 153 7.40 14.44 10.95
C TYR A 153 8.82 13.94 10.67
N ASN A 154 9.18 12.76 11.18
CA ASN A 154 10.50 12.19 10.96
C ASN A 154 10.76 11.84 9.50
N SER A 155 9.74 11.36 8.78
CA SER A 155 9.85 11.06 7.35
C SER A 155 10.10 12.32 6.52
N ALA A 156 9.27 13.35 6.74
CA ALA A 156 9.40 14.63 6.05
C ALA A 156 10.73 15.32 6.35
N LYS A 157 11.18 15.31 7.60
CA LYS A 157 12.45 15.93 8.02
C LYS A 157 13.68 15.25 7.41
N ASN A 158 13.66 13.92 7.29
CA ASN A 158 14.78 13.14 6.77
C ASN A 158 14.69 12.86 5.26
N ASN A 159 13.65 13.35 4.58
CA ASN A 159 13.37 13.07 3.17
C ASN A 159 13.21 11.56 2.88
N ASN A 160 12.54 10.84 3.80
CA ASN A 160 12.21 9.43 3.61
C ASN A 160 10.86 9.31 2.91
N GLU A 161 10.83 8.64 1.76
CA GLU A 161 9.61 8.32 1.02
C GLU A 161 8.86 7.17 1.69
N ILE A 162 8.10 7.46 2.76
CA ILE A 162 7.16 6.51 3.36
C ILE A 162 5.79 6.70 2.70
N PRO A 163 5.14 5.65 2.19
CA PRO A 163 3.80 5.75 1.62
C PRO A 163 2.78 5.86 2.76
N PHE A 164 2.25 7.06 2.94
CA PHE A 164 1.14 7.30 3.84
C PHE A 164 -0.20 7.00 3.15
N HIS A 165 -1.12 6.38 3.88
CA HIS A 165 -2.45 6.08 3.38
C HIS A 165 -3.30 7.34 3.13
N ASN A 166 -4.18 7.22 2.14
CA ASN A 166 -5.23 8.20 1.83
C ASN A 166 -6.52 8.00 2.63
N ASN A 167 -6.60 6.93 3.43
CA ASN A 167 -7.75 6.69 4.27
C ASN A 167 -7.95 7.89 5.21
N SER A 168 -9.19 8.36 5.30
CA SER A 168 -9.52 9.46 6.19
C SER A 168 -9.30 9.04 7.64
N PHE A 169 -8.82 9.97 8.45
CA PHE A 169 -8.97 9.91 9.90
C PHE A 169 -10.46 9.71 10.26
N ASP A 170 -11.38 10.17 9.40
CA ASP A 170 -12.84 10.28 9.62
C ASP A 170 -13.64 8.97 9.81
N MET A 171 -13.10 7.76 9.64
CA MET A 171 -13.82 6.53 10.08
C MET A 171 -13.40 6.02 11.47
N LEU A 172 -12.32 6.58 12.05
CA LEU A 172 -11.76 6.09 13.31
C LEU A 172 -11.26 7.17 14.28
N PHE A 173 -11.28 8.48 13.98
CA PHE A 173 -10.58 9.51 14.77
C PHE A 173 -11.39 10.79 14.97
N LEU A 174 -11.44 11.29 16.21
CA LEU A 174 -12.11 12.53 16.58
C LEU A 174 -11.23 13.80 16.66
N PRO A 175 -9.88 13.78 16.59
CA PRO A 175 -9.17 15.05 16.50
C PRO A 175 -9.16 15.60 15.07
N ARG A 176 -9.83 16.73 14.84
CA ARG A 176 -9.75 17.45 13.56
C ARG A 176 -8.43 18.21 13.50
N ILE A 177 -7.62 17.91 12.50
CA ILE A 177 -6.33 18.54 12.26
C ILE A 177 -6.46 19.59 11.15
N GLU A 178 -6.03 20.82 11.43
CA GLU A 178 -5.98 21.89 10.44
C GLU A 178 -4.74 22.77 10.58
N THR A 179 -4.33 23.40 9.48
CA THR A 179 -3.24 24.38 9.48
C THR A 179 -3.75 25.75 9.94
N SER A 180 -2.83 26.67 10.27
CA SER A 180 -3.16 28.08 10.53
C SER A 180 -3.87 28.77 9.35
N SER A 181 -3.71 28.29 8.11
CA SER A 181 -4.42 28.75 6.91
C SER A 181 -5.80 28.13 6.72
N GLY A 182 -6.22 27.20 7.59
CA GLY A 182 -7.52 26.53 7.53
C GLY A 182 -7.55 25.29 6.62
N LEU A 183 -6.40 24.81 6.13
CA LEU A 183 -6.32 23.57 5.37
C LEU A 183 -6.56 22.38 6.30
N ILE A 184 -7.58 21.56 5.99
CA ILE A 184 -7.93 20.39 6.78
C ILE A 184 -7.05 19.20 6.37
N LEU A 185 -6.31 18.64 7.33
CA LEU A 185 -5.41 17.50 7.14
C LEU A 185 -6.07 16.22 7.65
N ASN A 186 -7.12 15.78 6.95
CA ASN A 186 -7.93 14.65 7.38
C ASN A 186 -7.39 13.26 6.96
N THR A 187 -6.15 13.14 6.47
CA THR A 187 -5.51 11.85 6.16
C THR A 187 -4.03 11.88 6.56
N PRO A 188 -3.41 10.73 6.92
CA PRO A 188 -1.97 10.64 7.15
C PRO A 188 -1.15 11.17 5.96
N LYS A 189 -1.59 10.92 4.72
CA LYS A 189 -0.93 11.43 3.52
C LYS A 189 -0.96 12.96 3.41
N LYS A 190 -2.10 13.59 3.72
CA LYS A 190 -2.19 15.06 3.73
C LYS A 190 -1.29 15.67 4.79
N LEU A 191 -1.24 15.05 5.98
CA LEU A 191 -0.35 15.48 7.06
C LEU A 191 1.13 15.39 6.63
N TYR A 192 1.54 14.25 6.08
CA TYR A 192 2.89 14.08 5.54
C TYR A 192 3.22 15.08 4.45
N ASN A 193 2.35 15.24 3.44
CA ASN A 193 2.58 16.17 2.34
C ASN A 193 2.77 17.61 2.85
N TRP A 194 1.96 18.05 3.82
CA TRP A 194 2.11 19.37 4.42
C TRP A 194 3.46 19.51 5.17
N LEU A 195 3.83 18.53 6.00
CA LEU A 195 5.13 18.50 6.67
C LEU A 195 6.30 18.46 5.67
N TYR A 196 6.15 17.71 4.58
CA TYR A 196 7.13 17.63 3.51
C TYR A 196 7.32 18.99 2.84
N SER A 197 6.24 19.71 2.50
CA SER A 197 6.32 21.08 1.97
C SER A 197 7.00 22.06 2.94
N LEU A 198 6.85 21.87 4.26
CA LEU A 198 7.55 22.69 5.26
C LEU A 198 9.06 22.45 5.24
N TYR A 199 9.49 21.18 5.31
CA TYR A 199 10.89 20.82 5.51
C TYR A 199 11.69 20.74 4.20
N GLN A 200 11.06 20.40 3.07
CA GLN A 200 11.73 20.19 1.78
C GLN A 200 11.46 21.31 0.78
N GLU A 201 10.28 21.93 0.79
CA GLU A 201 9.90 22.98 -0.17
C GLU A 201 10.00 24.40 0.41
N ASN A 202 10.33 24.54 1.70
CA ASN A 202 10.45 25.82 2.42
C ASN A 202 9.18 26.70 2.36
N ILE A 203 7.98 26.09 2.32
CA ILE A 203 6.70 26.81 2.38
C ILE A 203 6.38 27.13 3.85
N ILE A 204 7.07 28.12 4.40
CA ILE A 204 7.02 28.48 5.82
C ILE A 204 6.49 29.89 6.06
N ASP A 205 5.95 30.11 7.25
CA ASP A 205 5.51 31.40 7.78
C ASP A 205 6.07 31.65 9.18
N ILE A 206 5.99 32.90 9.67
CA ILE A 206 6.42 33.24 11.03
C ILE A 206 5.43 32.63 12.02
N ILE A 207 5.93 31.76 12.89
CA ILE A 207 5.14 31.05 13.90
C ILE A 207 5.45 31.51 15.32
N SER A 208 6.54 32.27 15.52
CA SER A 208 6.93 32.79 16.83
C SER A 208 7.72 34.10 16.69
N TYR A 209 7.42 35.05 17.57
CA TYR A 209 8.17 36.29 17.79
C TYR A 209 8.78 36.25 19.18
N ASN A 210 10.10 36.21 19.24
CA ASN A 210 10.88 36.02 20.45
C ASN A 210 11.71 37.27 20.76
N ASN A 211 12.20 37.33 22.00
CA ASN A 211 13.09 38.39 22.47
C ASN A 211 12.51 39.79 22.19
N SER A 212 11.28 40.02 22.68
CA SER A 212 10.56 41.26 22.41
C SER A 212 10.82 42.38 23.42
N ILE A 213 10.87 43.62 22.95
CA ILE A 213 10.91 44.86 23.74
C ILE A 213 9.62 45.68 23.50
N PHE A 214 9.11 46.37 24.52
CA PHE A 214 8.09 47.40 24.31
C PHE A 214 8.62 48.61 23.55
N ILE A 215 7.85 49.10 22.57
CA ILE A 215 8.27 50.28 21.79
C ILE A 215 8.44 51.51 22.68
N SER A 216 7.65 51.63 23.75
CA SER A 216 7.79 52.69 24.74
C SER A 216 9.13 52.65 25.47
N GLN A 217 9.64 51.46 25.82
CA GLN A 217 10.98 51.31 26.41
C GLN A 217 12.06 51.63 25.39
N LEU A 218 11.93 51.14 24.14
CA LEU A 218 12.90 51.42 23.07
C LEU A 218 13.02 52.93 22.82
N LYS A 219 11.89 53.63 22.85
CA LYS A 219 11.79 55.08 22.80
C LYS A 219 12.52 55.73 23.99
N THR A 220 12.27 55.32 25.23
CA THR A 220 12.97 55.84 26.41
C THR A 220 14.49 55.68 26.30
N ILE A 221 14.97 54.50 25.90
CA ILE A 221 16.41 54.23 25.72
C ILE A 221 17.00 55.17 24.66
N SER A 222 16.28 55.38 23.56
CA SER A 222 16.72 56.26 22.47
C SER A 222 16.79 57.73 22.91
N VAL A 223 15.81 58.18 23.72
CA VAL A 223 15.79 59.53 24.30
C VAL A 223 16.92 59.74 25.30
N ASP A 224 17.16 58.77 26.18
CA ASP A 224 18.23 58.82 27.17
C ASP A 224 19.61 58.85 26.50
N PHE A 225 19.80 58.06 25.44
CA PHE A 225 21.05 58.04 24.67
C PHE A 225 21.38 59.41 24.06
N ILE A 226 20.41 60.07 23.43
CA ILE A 226 20.60 61.43 22.88
C ILE A 226 20.79 62.46 23.98
N SER A 227 20.07 62.33 25.10
CA SER A 227 20.22 63.21 26.25
C SER A 227 21.60 63.09 26.91
N TYR A 228 22.20 61.90 26.93
CA TYR A 228 23.55 61.66 27.44
C TYR A 228 24.65 62.26 26.54
N LEU A 229 24.45 62.23 25.22
CA LEU A 229 25.39 62.81 24.26
C LEU A 229 25.39 64.35 24.26
N LYS A 230 24.36 64.99 24.84
CA LYS A 230 24.26 66.45 24.99
C LYS A 230 25.22 66.98 26.07
N ASN A 231 26.34 67.55 25.63
CA ASN A 231 27.14 68.49 26.43
C ASN A 231 27.57 69.69 25.58
N LYS A 232 26.72 70.74 25.54
CA LYS A 232 26.93 72.18 25.20
C LYS A 232 26.07 72.76 24.05
N PRO A 233 25.78 74.09 24.09
CA PRO A 233 24.62 74.66 23.41
C PRO A 233 24.94 75.51 22.16
N ASP A 234 23.84 75.78 21.46
CA ASP A 234 23.49 76.88 20.56
C ASP A 234 23.71 76.77 19.04
N ASP A 235 22.54 76.96 18.39
CA ASP A 235 22.17 77.37 17.04
C ASP A 235 22.29 76.42 15.83
N PHE A 236 21.17 76.41 15.08
CA PHE A 236 20.76 75.67 13.87
C PHE A 236 20.01 74.34 14.10
N TYR A 237 18.67 74.44 14.15
CA TYR A 237 17.73 73.31 14.23
C TYR A 237 17.97 72.22 13.16
N ASP A 238 18.24 72.62 11.91
CA ASP A 238 18.39 71.67 10.79
C ASP A 238 19.67 70.83 10.90
N GLN A 239 20.79 71.41 11.37
CA GLN A 239 22.03 70.66 11.60
C GLN A 239 21.93 69.75 12.82
N LEU A 240 21.21 70.18 13.86
CA LEU A 240 20.93 69.38 15.05
C LEU A 240 20.06 68.16 14.76
N GLU A 241 19.09 68.28 13.84
CA GLU A 241 18.25 67.16 13.41
C GLU A 241 19.08 66.08 12.69
N GLU A 242 19.84 66.45 11.65
CA GLU A 242 20.68 65.51 10.91
C GLU A 242 21.74 64.85 11.80
N GLU A 243 22.37 65.61 12.70
CA GLU A 243 23.35 65.08 13.63
C GLU A 243 22.72 64.13 14.66
N SER A 244 21.57 64.49 15.25
CA SER A 244 20.85 63.63 16.20
C SER A 244 20.39 62.32 15.57
N ILE A 245 19.85 62.38 14.34
CA ILE A 245 19.45 61.19 13.58
C ILE A 245 20.68 60.32 13.27
N SER A 246 21.80 60.93 12.85
CA SER A 246 23.05 60.21 12.59
C SER A 246 23.59 59.50 13.85
N GLN A 247 23.49 60.13 15.03
CA GLN A 247 23.90 59.51 16.29
C GLN A 247 22.94 58.38 16.71
N LEU A 248 21.62 58.55 16.57
CA LEU A 248 20.63 57.49 16.82
C LEU A 248 20.85 56.26 15.93
N LYS A 249 21.27 56.47 14.67
CA LYS A 249 21.63 55.36 13.77
C LYS A 249 22.89 54.61 14.21
N LYS A 250 23.75 55.22 15.02
CA LYS A 250 24.94 54.58 15.62
C LYS A 250 24.65 53.90 16.95
N LEU A 251 23.41 53.97 17.44
CA LEU A 251 23.01 53.27 18.66
C LEU A 251 23.36 51.78 18.48
N PRO A 252 24.21 51.21 19.34
CA PRO A 252 24.58 49.80 19.21
C PRO A 252 23.32 48.96 19.28
N ALA A 253 23.23 47.93 18.43
CA ALA A 253 22.08 47.03 18.39
C ALA A 253 21.81 46.50 19.80
N ILE A 254 20.77 47.03 20.44
CA ILE A 254 20.55 46.78 21.84
C ILE A 254 20.11 45.32 21.97
N SER A 255 20.90 44.49 22.63
CA SER A 255 20.46 43.17 23.07
C SER A 255 19.55 43.36 24.27
N ILE A 256 18.27 43.63 24.02
CA ILE A 256 17.28 43.88 25.06
C ILE A 256 16.62 42.54 25.36
N SER A 257 17.09 41.87 26.40
CA SER A 257 16.39 40.72 26.94
C SER A 257 15.41 41.21 28.01
N ASP A 258 14.19 41.53 27.61
CA ASP A 258 13.07 41.46 28.56
C ASP A 258 12.61 40.00 28.61
N ASN A 259 12.42 39.46 29.82
CA ASN A 259 11.83 38.14 30.11
C ASN A 259 10.33 38.10 29.73
N SER A 260 9.97 38.65 28.57
CA SER A 260 8.62 38.62 28.03
C SER A 260 8.40 37.28 27.32
N ASN A 261 7.30 36.61 27.66
CA ASN A 261 6.92 35.34 27.04
C ASN A 261 6.84 35.47 25.51
N ASP A 262 7.41 34.49 24.79
CA ASP A 262 7.35 34.39 23.33
C ASP A 262 5.93 34.65 22.80
N LYS A 263 5.79 35.47 21.77
CA LYS A 263 4.49 35.80 21.16
C LYS A 263 4.22 34.87 19.98
N GLN A 264 3.13 34.12 20.09
CA GLN A 264 2.74 33.11 19.11
C GLN A 264 1.49 33.58 18.35
N PRO A 265 1.53 33.75 17.03
CA PRO A 265 0.32 33.94 16.24
C PRO A 265 -0.68 32.81 16.52
N GLY A 266 -1.94 33.17 16.75
CA GLY A 266 -3.02 32.21 16.99
C GLY A 266 -3.11 31.62 18.40
N VAL A 267 -2.14 31.89 19.29
CA VAL A 267 -2.16 31.42 20.70
C VAL A 267 -2.16 32.61 21.66
N ALA A 268 -3.35 33.00 22.10
CA ALA A 268 -3.55 34.03 23.11
C ALA A 268 -3.20 33.54 24.52
N ASN A 269 -3.55 32.31 24.84
CA ASN A 269 -3.25 31.70 26.13
C ASN A 269 -3.17 30.19 25.99
N TYR A 270 -2.56 29.54 26.98
CA TYR A 270 -2.35 28.10 27.00
C TYR A 270 -2.19 27.63 28.44
N GLN A 271 -2.45 26.35 28.68
CA GLN A 271 -2.25 25.71 29.98
C GLN A 271 -0.80 25.23 30.15
N GLU A 272 -0.26 24.50 29.18
CA GLU A 272 1.11 23.97 29.22
C GLU A 272 1.85 24.24 27.91
N LYS A 273 3.18 24.37 27.99
CA LYS A 273 4.13 24.44 26.87
C LYS A 273 5.07 23.25 27.00
N LEU A 274 5.02 22.32 26.06
CA LEU A 274 5.74 21.04 26.08
C LEU A 274 6.59 20.87 24.81
N SER A 275 7.67 20.10 24.91
CA SER A 275 8.33 19.54 23.73
C SER A 275 7.50 18.42 23.11
N LEU A 276 7.82 18.03 21.88
CA LEU A 276 7.17 16.90 21.21
C LEU A 276 7.35 15.61 22.03
N GLU A 277 8.56 15.35 22.50
CA GLU A 277 8.87 14.19 23.36
C GLU A 277 8.04 14.18 24.65
N GLU A 278 7.97 15.31 25.35
CA GLU A 278 7.20 15.47 26.60
C GLU A 278 5.70 15.24 26.38
N TRP A 279 5.12 15.83 25.32
CA TRP A 279 3.69 15.72 25.03
C TRP A 279 3.29 14.30 24.62
N ILE A 280 4.16 13.58 23.91
CA ILE A 280 3.91 12.19 23.55
C ILE A 280 3.92 11.32 24.81
N GLY A 281 4.89 11.53 25.70
CA GLY A 281 4.99 10.86 27.01
C GLY A 281 5.39 9.38 26.95
N ASN A 282 5.52 8.82 25.74
CA ASN A 282 5.86 7.43 25.46
C ASN A 282 7.12 7.42 24.58
N LYS A 283 8.26 7.08 25.18
CA LYS A 283 9.56 7.08 24.51
C LYS A 283 9.65 5.98 23.45
N GLU A 284 8.94 4.89 23.68
CA GLU A 284 8.89 3.72 22.81
C GLU A 284 8.35 4.07 21.42
N TYR A 285 7.46 5.07 21.27
CA TYR A 285 7.00 5.54 19.95
C TYR A 285 8.11 6.18 19.10
N PHE A 286 9.01 6.95 19.71
CA PHE A 286 10.15 7.53 18.98
C PHE A 286 11.11 6.44 18.54
N ASP A 287 11.39 5.50 19.44
CA ASP A 287 12.24 4.35 19.15
C ASP A 287 11.63 3.47 18.06
N LEU A 288 10.33 3.21 18.10
CA LEU A 288 9.60 2.47 17.07
C LEU A 288 9.72 3.13 15.69
N VAL A 289 9.49 4.45 15.59
CA VAL A 289 9.63 5.17 14.30
C VAL A 289 11.07 5.13 13.79
N ARG A 290 12.06 5.22 14.67
CA ARG A 290 13.47 5.04 14.31
C ARG A 290 13.74 3.63 13.78
N TRP A 291 13.19 2.61 14.43
CA TRP A 291 13.34 1.20 14.02
C TRP A 291 12.62 0.88 12.72
N ILE A 292 11.41 1.39 12.50
CA ILE A 292 10.67 1.26 11.24
C ILE A 292 11.55 1.70 10.06
N ASN A 293 12.21 2.86 10.20
CA ASN A 293 13.10 3.38 9.17
C ASN A 293 14.41 2.58 9.04
N LYS A 294 15.04 2.26 10.17
CA LYS A 294 16.36 1.58 10.19
C LYS A 294 16.29 0.14 9.67
N PHE A 295 15.23 -0.57 10.01
CA PHE A 295 15.09 -2.00 9.74
C PHE A 295 14.07 -2.33 8.64
N HIS A 296 13.48 -1.31 8.02
CA HIS A 296 12.57 -1.47 6.89
C HIS A 296 11.33 -2.33 7.21
N PHE A 297 10.64 -2.03 8.32
CA PHE A 297 9.45 -2.80 8.76
C PHE A 297 8.22 -2.68 7.84
N LEU A 298 8.25 -1.82 6.83
CA LEU A 298 7.15 -1.63 5.87
C LEU A 298 7.38 -2.41 4.56
N GLN A 299 8.58 -2.94 4.38
CA GLN A 299 9.01 -3.68 3.21
C GLN A 299 8.74 -5.17 3.42
N GLY A 300 8.37 -5.88 2.35
CA GLY A 300 8.33 -7.34 2.38
C GLY A 300 9.73 -7.94 2.34
N LEU A 301 9.86 -9.20 2.75
CA LEU A 301 11.09 -9.98 2.60
C LEU A 301 11.03 -10.77 1.29
N ILE A 302 12.05 -10.63 0.46
CA ILE A 302 12.21 -11.33 -0.81
C ILE A 302 13.01 -12.62 -0.56
N ILE A 303 12.54 -13.73 -1.11
CA ILE A 303 13.32 -14.98 -1.24
C ILE A 303 13.85 -15.04 -2.67
N CYS A 304 15.16 -14.85 -2.85
CA CYS A 304 15.80 -14.96 -4.16
C CYS A 304 16.00 -16.43 -4.57
N ASP A 305 16.26 -16.69 -5.85
CA ASP A 305 16.54 -18.04 -6.39
C ASP A 305 17.76 -18.73 -5.74
N SER A 306 18.68 -17.96 -5.15
CA SER A 306 19.81 -18.45 -4.35
C SER A 306 19.47 -18.72 -2.89
N TYR A 307 18.18 -18.63 -2.53
CA TYR A 307 17.64 -18.64 -1.16
C TYR A 307 18.22 -17.56 -0.23
N ILE A 308 18.81 -16.52 -0.80
CA ILE A 308 19.19 -15.32 -0.05
C ILE A 308 17.91 -14.54 0.27
N ILE A 309 17.77 -14.14 1.53
CA ILE A 309 16.62 -13.37 2.01
C ILE A 309 17.05 -11.93 2.21
N GLU A 310 16.35 -11.01 1.56
CA GLU A 310 16.64 -9.59 1.61
C GLU A 310 15.36 -8.78 1.81
N ASN A 311 15.49 -7.58 2.37
CA ASN A 311 14.38 -6.64 2.42
C ASN A 311 14.13 -6.09 1.01
N SER A 312 12.86 -6.03 0.61
CA SER A 312 12.47 -5.35 -0.61
C SER A 312 12.90 -3.88 -0.57
N LYS A 313 13.17 -3.33 -1.74
CA LYS A 313 13.35 -1.88 -1.92
C LYS A 313 12.01 -1.13 -1.94
N LYS A 314 10.92 -1.84 -2.20
CA LYS A 314 9.56 -1.31 -2.31
C LYS A 314 8.81 -1.53 -1.01
N ILE A 315 7.99 -0.55 -0.67
CA ILE A 315 7.15 -0.61 0.52
C ILE A 315 5.85 -1.32 0.16
N ALA A 316 5.63 -2.48 0.77
CA ALA A 316 4.48 -3.34 0.49
C ALA A 316 3.33 -3.13 1.47
N VAL A 317 3.64 -2.74 2.71
CA VAL A 317 2.70 -2.66 3.81
C VAL A 317 2.64 -1.25 4.34
N ALA A 318 1.47 -0.84 4.81
CA ALA A 318 1.37 0.31 5.67
C ALA A 318 0.47 0.02 6.89
N PHE A 319 0.86 0.62 8.01
CA PHE A 319 0.21 0.41 9.29
C PHE A 319 -1.09 1.23 9.34
N THR A 320 -2.16 0.63 9.87
CA THR A 320 -3.43 1.29 10.22
C THR A 320 -3.65 1.39 11.73
N GLY A 321 -2.82 0.69 12.52
CA GLY A 321 -2.72 0.82 13.97
C GLY A 321 -1.25 0.88 14.42
N VAL A 322 -1.01 1.23 15.68
CA VAL A 322 0.36 1.31 16.22
C VAL A 322 0.85 -0.08 16.57
N PRO A 323 2.04 -0.52 16.09
CA PRO A 323 2.70 -1.72 16.58
C PRO A 323 2.96 -1.64 18.09
N GLU A 324 2.74 -2.75 18.80
CA GLU A 324 3.01 -2.83 20.23
C GLU A 324 4.51 -3.07 20.47
N VAL A 325 5.09 -2.36 21.44
CA VAL A 325 6.50 -2.50 21.83
C VAL A 325 6.55 -2.99 23.27
N ILE A 326 7.11 -4.17 23.46
CA ILE A 326 7.24 -4.84 24.76
C ILE A 326 8.71 -4.91 25.12
N LEU A 327 9.08 -4.45 26.33
CA LEU A 327 10.42 -4.65 26.86
C LEU A 327 10.65 -6.12 27.19
N SER A 328 11.77 -6.68 26.72
CA SER A 328 12.20 -8.04 27.04
C SER A 328 13.63 -8.00 27.59
N ASP A 329 13.91 -8.81 28.61
CA ASP A 329 15.25 -9.01 29.17
C ASP A 329 15.71 -10.47 29.06
N LYS A 330 14.98 -11.26 28.25
CA LYS A 330 15.24 -12.68 28.09
C LYS A 330 16.57 -12.91 27.41
N SER A 331 17.36 -13.82 27.96
CA SER A 331 18.61 -14.28 27.37
C SER A 331 18.64 -15.80 27.37
N TYR A 332 18.80 -16.39 26.19
CA TYR A 332 18.72 -17.84 26.04
C TYR A 332 19.65 -18.35 24.94
N PHE A 333 19.86 -19.65 25.02
CA PHE A 333 20.60 -20.45 24.07
C PHE A 333 19.60 -21.39 23.38
N GLU A 334 19.68 -21.47 22.05
CA GLU A 334 18.76 -22.24 21.22
C GLU A 334 19.55 -23.06 20.19
N MET A 335 19.15 -24.33 20.02
CA MET A 335 19.69 -25.23 19.00
C MET A 335 18.59 -25.62 18.04
N ILE A 336 18.85 -25.48 16.75
CA ILE A 336 17.84 -25.63 15.71
C ILE A 336 18.42 -26.51 14.61
N ASN A 337 17.70 -27.57 14.25
CA ASN A 337 18.08 -28.47 13.18
C ASN A 337 17.12 -28.32 12.00
N PRO A 338 17.53 -27.62 10.93
CA PRO A 338 16.71 -27.53 9.72
C PRO A 338 16.60 -28.88 9.03
N ILE A 339 15.42 -29.18 8.52
CA ILE A 339 15.10 -30.40 7.76
C ILE A 339 15.35 -30.16 6.26
N THR A 340 15.11 -28.94 5.79
CA THR A 340 15.22 -28.57 4.37
C THR A 340 16.16 -27.38 4.14
N GLU A 341 16.67 -27.25 2.92
CA GLU A 341 17.54 -26.14 2.54
C GLU A 341 16.88 -24.77 2.76
N LEU A 342 15.57 -24.66 2.50
CA LEU A 342 14.79 -23.45 2.78
C LEU A 342 14.79 -23.13 4.27
N GLU A 343 14.52 -24.12 5.14
CA GLU A 343 14.53 -23.90 6.60
C GLU A 343 15.90 -23.41 7.08
N ASN A 344 16.98 -24.00 6.55
CA ASN A 344 18.35 -23.62 6.87
C ASN A 344 18.64 -22.15 6.52
N ASN A 345 18.13 -21.68 5.37
CA ASN A 345 18.30 -20.31 4.91
C ASN A 345 17.44 -19.31 5.70
N LEU A 346 16.22 -19.69 6.07
CA LEU A 346 15.35 -18.89 6.95
C LEU A 346 16.00 -18.66 8.32
N ILE A 347 16.48 -19.73 8.97
CA ILE A 347 17.15 -19.67 10.28
C ILE A 347 18.41 -18.79 10.19
N SER A 348 19.19 -18.93 9.12
CA SER A 348 20.41 -18.15 8.90
C SER A 348 20.15 -16.63 8.83
N ASN A 349 18.92 -16.25 8.45
CA ASN A 349 18.41 -14.88 8.37
C ASN A 349 17.48 -14.52 9.53
N ASN A 350 17.55 -15.26 10.64
CA ASN A 350 16.78 -15.05 11.86
C ASN A 350 15.25 -15.17 11.68
N ILE A 351 14.78 -15.97 10.73
CA ILE A 351 13.35 -16.23 10.51
C ILE A 351 13.02 -17.62 11.05
N PHE A 352 12.14 -17.68 12.05
CA PHE A 352 11.89 -18.90 12.83
C PHE A 352 10.47 -19.48 12.69
N SER A 353 9.53 -18.75 12.08
CA SER A 353 8.20 -19.26 11.70
C SER A 353 8.27 -20.10 10.41
N ILE A 354 8.89 -21.26 10.48
CA ILE A 354 9.37 -22.01 9.30
C ILE A 354 8.28 -22.89 8.65
N LYS A 355 7.22 -23.23 9.39
CA LYS A 355 6.20 -24.19 8.92
C LYS A 355 5.29 -23.57 7.85
N ASN A 356 5.05 -24.32 6.77
CA ASN A 356 4.13 -24.00 5.66
C ASN A 356 4.52 -22.85 4.72
N ILE A 357 5.73 -22.28 4.79
CA ILE A 357 6.17 -21.23 3.84
C ILE A 357 6.15 -21.74 2.39
N VAL A 358 6.47 -23.02 2.16
CA VAL A 358 6.42 -23.68 0.83
C VAL A 358 5.02 -23.65 0.22
N THR A 359 3.97 -23.49 1.04
CA THR A 359 2.59 -23.39 0.54
C THR A 359 2.19 -21.97 0.13
N PHE A 360 3.04 -20.97 0.39
CA PHE A 360 2.74 -19.60 0.02
C PHE A 360 2.85 -19.39 -1.49
N PRO A 361 1.91 -18.63 -2.09
CA PRO A 361 1.96 -18.31 -3.50
C PRO A 361 3.27 -17.66 -3.93
N PHE A 362 3.69 -17.95 -5.17
CA PHE A 362 4.83 -17.30 -5.82
C PHE A 362 6.19 -17.54 -5.17
N ILE A 363 6.31 -18.55 -4.30
CA ILE A 363 7.58 -19.04 -3.77
C ILE A 363 7.95 -20.33 -4.52
N GLU A 364 8.88 -20.24 -5.46
CA GLU A 364 9.43 -21.41 -6.14
C GLU A 364 10.49 -22.07 -5.26
N THR A 365 10.21 -23.25 -4.71
CA THR A 365 11.21 -24.02 -3.93
C THR A 365 11.30 -25.45 -4.46
N THR A 366 12.53 -25.89 -4.75
CA THR A 366 12.84 -27.31 -4.90
C THR A 366 13.36 -27.77 -3.54
N ASP A 367 12.43 -28.05 -2.63
CA ASP A 367 12.75 -28.25 -1.22
C ASP A 367 13.49 -29.59 -1.02
N ASN A 368 14.81 -29.57 -1.24
CA ASN A 368 15.68 -30.72 -1.07
C ASN A 368 15.97 -30.93 0.42
N LEU A 369 15.95 -32.19 0.84
CA LEU A 369 16.42 -32.58 2.17
C LEU A 369 17.90 -32.22 2.32
N ILE A 370 18.28 -31.69 3.48
CA ILE A 370 19.68 -31.36 3.74
C ILE A 370 20.48 -32.66 3.86
N ASN A 371 21.47 -32.85 3.00
CA ASN A 371 22.37 -34.00 3.02
C ASN A 371 23.39 -33.98 4.20
N LYS A 372 23.30 -33.01 5.11
CA LYS A 372 24.25 -32.77 6.21
C LYS A 372 23.50 -32.45 7.52
N ASP A 373 23.97 -33.06 8.61
CA ASP A 373 23.55 -32.77 9.99
C ASP A 373 24.10 -31.39 10.43
N ASN A 374 23.55 -30.31 9.90
CA ASN A 374 23.91 -28.94 10.27
C ASN A 374 23.01 -28.47 11.41
N ILE A 375 23.57 -28.27 12.61
CA ILE A 375 22.84 -27.72 13.74
C ILE A 375 23.18 -26.24 13.85
N HIS A 376 22.16 -25.39 13.76
CA HIS A 376 22.26 -23.96 14.07
C HIS A 376 22.22 -23.77 15.56
N ILE A 377 23.13 -22.95 16.03
CA ILE A 377 23.30 -22.63 17.45
C ILE A 377 23.19 -21.13 17.56
N VAL A 378 22.23 -20.66 18.33
CA VAL A 378 21.94 -19.23 18.47
C VAL A 378 21.90 -18.85 19.93
N VAL A 379 22.61 -17.80 20.27
CA VAL A 379 22.55 -17.12 21.57
C VAL A 379 21.83 -15.81 21.32
N LYS A 380 20.73 -15.56 22.05
CA LYS A 380 19.91 -14.36 21.90
C LYS A 380 19.86 -13.63 23.24
N CYS A 381 20.03 -12.31 23.19
CA CYS A 381 19.76 -11.38 24.28
C CYS A 381 18.71 -10.40 23.75
N GLU A 382 17.46 -10.57 24.18
CA GLU A 382 16.33 -9.74 23.77
C GLU A 382 16.35 -8.40 24.53
N HIS A 383 15.85 -7.36 23.88
CA HIS A 383 15.61 -6.03 24.48
C HIS A 383 14.21 -5.53 24.23
N TYR A 384 13.71 -5.73 23.01
CA TYR A 384 12.38 -5.33 22.61
C TYR A 384 11.73 -6.41 21.77
N GLU A 385 10.46 -6.65 22.01
CA GLU A 385 9.57 -7.43 21.19
C GLU A 385 8.54 -6.48 20.57
N ILE A 386 8.45 -6.51 19.24
CA ILE A 386 7.55 -5.67 18.46
C ILE A 386 6.49 -6.58 17.87
N LEU A 387 5.23 -6.32 18.22
CA LEU A 387 4.08 -7.07 17.74
C LEU A 387 3.26 -6.21 16.77
N ILE A 388 3.12 -6.72 15.56
CA ILE A 388 2.34 -6.12 14.48
C ILE A 388 1.04 -6.92 14.36
N ASN A 389 -0.07 -6.31 14.74
CA ASN A 389 -1.37 -6.94 14.59
C ASN A 389 -1.75 -7.06 13.10
N LYS A 390 -2.05 -8.28 12.63
CA LYS A 390 -2.50 -8.54 11.25
C LYS A 390 -3.71 -7.71 10.83
N ASN A 391 -4.59 -7.37 11.75
CA ASN A 391 -5.76 -6.52 11.48
C ASN A 391 -5.45 -5.02 11.47
N SER A 392 -4.20 -4.65 11.74
CA SER A 392 -3.69 -3.27 11.78
C SER A 392 -2.67 -3.00 10.69
N ILE A 393 -2.66 -3.82 9.64
CA ILE A 393 -1.86 -3.66 8.43
C ILE A 393 -2.75 -3.76 7.20
N GLU A 394 -2.39 -3.00 6.18
CA GLU A 394 -3.02 -3.01 4.85
C GLU A 394 -1.93 -2.96 3.77
N PRO A 395 -2.23 -3.39 2.53
CA PRO A 395 -1.30 -3.22 1.44
C PRO A 395 -1.08 -1.72 1.18
N SER A 396 0.16 -1.34 0.85
CA SER A 396 0.46 0.03 0.43
C SER A 396 -0.33 0.37 -0.84
N MET A 397 -0.63 1.65 -1.06
CA MET A 397 -1.39 2.08 -2.25
C MET A 397 -0.70 1.64 -3.55
N GLU A 398 0.63 1.78 -3.63
CA GLU A 398 1.42 1.38 -4.79
C GLU A 398 1.40 -0.14 -5.01
N PHE A 399 1.53 -0.92 -3.94
CA PHE A 399 1.46 -2.38 -4.00
C PHE A 399 0.07 -2.84 -4.45
N ASN A 400 -0.99 -2.28 -3.85
CA ASN A 400 -2.38 -2.59 -4.20
C ASN A 400 -2.69 -2.27 -5.67
N ASP A 401 -2.28 -1.10 -6.17
CA ASP A 401 -2.49 -0.71 -7.57
C ASP A 401 -1.69 -1.61 -8.52
N SER A 402 -0.46 -1.98 -8.13
CA SER A 402 0.38 -2.91 -8.90
C SER A 402 -0.26 -4.31 -8.99
N VAL A 403 -0.90 -4.79 -7.92
CA VAL A 403 -1.63 -6.07 -7.92
C VAL A 403 -2.83 -6.02 -8.86
N GLU A 404 -3.63 -4.95 -8.84
CA GLU A 404 -4.74 -4.79 -9.78
C GLU A 404 -4.25 -4.73 -11.24
N ASN A 405 -3.15 -4.03 -11.50
CA ASN A 405 -2.55 -3.97 -12.84
C ASN A 405 -2.07 -5.34 -13.31
N ALA A 406 -1.40 -6.11 -12.44
CA ALA A 406 -0.98 -7.47 -12.75
C ALA A 406 -2.17 -8.40 -13.01
N LEU A 407 -3.24 -8.29 -12.21
CA LEU A 407 -4.47 -9.05 -12.41
C LEU A 407 -5.17 -8.69 -13.72
N ASN A 408 -5.16 -7.42 -14.14
CA ASN A 408 -5.77 -6.98 -15.39
C ASN A 408 -4.90 -7.26 -16.64
N SER A 409 -3.70 -7.81 -16.46
CA SER A 409 -2.82 -8.20 -17.56
C SER A 409 -3.31 -9.44 -18.31
N MET A 410 -2.89 -9.59 -19.57
CA MET A 410 -3.06 -10.81 -20.35
C MET A 410 -2.15 -11.94 -19.86
N THR A 411 -1.07 -11.64 -19.11
CA THR A 411 -0.12 -12.62 -18.57
C THR A 411 -0.04 -12.57 -17.04
N PRO A 412 -1.18 -12.71 -16.34
CA PRO A 412 -1.30 -12.35 -14.92
C PRO A 412 -0.36 -13.14 -14.02
N PHE A 413 -0.10 -14.42 -14.31
CA PHE A 413 0.80 -15.24 -13.49
C PHE A 413 2.22 -14.69 -13.45
N ASN A 414 2.81 -14.39 -14.63
CA ASN A 414 4.17 -13.86 -14.69
C ASN A 414 4.25 -12.46 -14.07
N ASP A 415 3.23 -11.64 -14.28
CA ASP A 415 3.19 -10.27 -13.76
C ASP A 415 3.03 -10.26 -12.24
N LEU A 416 2.23 -11.16 -11.67
CA LEU A 416 2.14 -11.38 -10.23
C LEU A 416 3.46 -11.94 -9.67
N GLN A 417 4.05 -12.96 -10.30
CA GLN A 417 5.35 -13.50 -9.87
C GLN A 417 6.43 -12.41 -9.83
N LYS A 418 6.51 -11.59 -10.88
CA LYS A 418 7.44 -10.45 -10.94
C LYS A 418 7.16 -9.44 -9.84
N LEU A 419 5.89 -9.15 -9.57
CA LEU A 419 5.46 -8.22 -8.54
C LEU A 419 5.85 -8.71 -7.12
N PHE A 420 5.61 -9.97 -6.79
CA PHE A 420 6.04 -10.54 -5.51
C PHE A 420 7.57 -10.61 -5.39
N ASN A 421 8.28 -10.90 -6.49
CA ASN A 421 9.74 -10.81 -6.51
C ASN A 421 10.28 -9.38 -6.31
N GLU A 422 9.48 -8.35 -6.59
CA GLU A 422 9.85 -6.94 -6.38
C GLU A 422 9.50 -6.44 -4.97
N TYR A 423 8.28 -6.71 -4.49
CA TYR A 423 7.75 -6.21 -3.21
C TYR A 423 8.07 -7.11 -2.00
N GLY A 424 8.37 -8.38 -2.24
CA GLY A 424 8.57 -9.40 -1.21
C GLY A 424 7.55 -10.53 -1.28
N HIS A 425 7.87 -11.62 -0.60
CA HIS A 425 7.02 -12.80 -0.46
C HIS A 425 6.45 -12.92 0.95
N LEU A 426 7.25 -12.53 1.95
CA LEU A 426 6.96 -12.72 3.37
C LEU A 426 6.84 -11.39 4.11
N PHE A 427 6.09 -11.39 5.20
CA PHE A 427 6.01 -10.28 6.15
C PHE A 427 5.95 -10.80 7.59
N PRO A 428 6.88 -10.39 8.47
CA PRO A 428 6.88 -10.82 9.87
C PRO A 428 5.87 -10.02 10.68
N LEU A 429 5.08 -10.70 11.52
CA LEU A 429 4.18 -10.03 12.48
C LEU A 429 4.81 -9.86 13.86
N ARG A 430 5.85 -10.64 14.17
CA ARG A 430 6.58 -10.58 15.43
C ARG A 430 8.07 -10.36 15.15
N ILE A 431 8.63 -9.30 15.70
CA ILE A 431 10.04 -8.91 15.48
C ILE A 431 10.70 -8.70 16.84
N ILE A 432 11.81 -9.38 17.08
CA ILE A 432 12.61 -9.22 18.29
C ILE A 432 13.88 -8.46 17.97
N LEU A 433 14.11 -7.38 18.71
CA LEU A 433 15.31 -6.57 18.67
C LEU A 433 16.20 -6.90 19.87
N GLY A 434 17.50 -7.00 19.60
CA GLY A 434 18.48 -7.16 20.65
C GLY A 434 19.87 -7.43 20.11
N LYS A 435 20.56 -8.41 20.69
CA LYS A 435 21.87 -8.88 20.27
C LYS A 435 21.89 -10.39 20.13
N SER A 436 22.55 -10.90 19.09
CA SER A 436 22.66 -12.34 18.88
C SER A 436 24.04 -12.77 18.40
N LEU A 437 24.38 -14.02 18.75
CA LEU A 437 25.55 -14.73 18.25
C LEU A 437 25.10 -16.07 17.67
N LYS A 438 25.72 -16.49 16.57
CA LYS A 438 25.39 -17.74 15.89
C LYS A 438 26.61 -18.60 15.57
N ASN A 439 26.42 -19.91 15.48
CA ASN A 439 27.38 -20.86 14.93
C ASN A 439 26.62 -21.99 14.23
N ILE A 440 27.23 -22.61 13.23
CA ILE A 440 26.72 -23.82 12.57
C ILE A 440 27.69 -24.95 12.92
N ALA A 441 27.22 -25.87 13.75
CA ALA A 441 27.98 -27.05 14.14
C ALA A 441 27.58 -28.25 13.27
N THR A 442 28.56 -29.07 12.88
CA THR A 442 28.33 -30.38 12.28
C THR A 442 28.46 -31.43 13.36
N ASN A 443 27.35 -31.76 14.04
CA ASN A 443 27.38 -32.73 15.13
C ASN A 443 26.14 -33.62 15.10
N LYS A 444 26.33 -34.90 15.45
CA LYS A 444 25.26 -35.89 15.64
C LYS A 444 24.67 -35.74 17.04
N PHE A 445 24.19 -34.55 17.38
CA PHE A 445 23.57 -34.36 18.69
C PHE A 445 22.18 -35.01 18.67
N PHE A 446 22.01 -36.08 19.44
CA PHE A 446 20.72 -36.76 19.65
C PHE A 446 20.11 -36.28 20.96
N GLY A 447 19.26 -35.27 20.91
CA GLY A 447 18.53 -34.73 22.07
C GLY A 447 17.35 -33.86 21.64
N ALA A 448 16.38 -33.64 22.54
CA ALA A 448 15.28 -32.72 22.30
C ALA A 448 15.80 -31.28 22.16
N PHE A 449 15.29 -30.56 21.17
CA PHE A 449 15.68 -29.17 20.88
C PHE A 449 15.04 -28.24 21.90
N GLU A 450 15.71 -28.06 23.04
CA GLU A 450 15.24 -27.17 24.10
C GLU A 450 15.83 -25.77 23.92
N LYS A 451 14.95 -24.77 23.97
CA LYS A 451 15.31 -23.38 24.29
C LYS A 451 15.73 -23.37 25.75
N ILE A 452 16.99 -23.00 26.01
CA ILE A 452 17.58 -23.05 27.35
C ILE A 452 17.81 -21.63 27.85
N ASP A 453 17.11 -21.26 28.90
CA ASP A 453 17.32 -19.98 29.57
C ASP A 453 18.72 -19.91 30.19
N LEU A 454 19.45 -18.83 29.87
CA LEU A 454 20.79 -18.63 30.39
C LEU A 454 20.70 -18.03 31.80
N LYS A 455 21.10 -18.82 32.80
CA LYS A 455 21.20 -18.35 34.19
C LYS A 455 22.34 -17.33 34.32
N LEU A 456 22.12 -16.30 35.14
CA LEU A 456 23.15 -15.35 35.54
C LEU A 456 24.19 -16.02 36.48
N PRO A 457 25.50 -15.78 36.31
CA PRO A 457 26.13 -15.01 35.23
C PRO A 457 26.10 -15.77 33.89
N MET A 458 25.64 -15.06 32.85
CA MET A 458 25.29 -15.62 31.53
C MET A 458 26.49 -16.27 30.82
N SER A 459 27.72 -15.81 31.10
CA SER A 459 28.94 -16.36 30.51
C SER A 459 29.30 -17.73 31.05
N GLU A 460 29.16 -17.99 32.35
CA GLU A 460 29.46 -19.30 32.94
C GLU A 460 28.52 -20.39 32.41
N SER A 461 27.22 -20.09 32.33
CA SER A 461 26.24 -21.01 31.78
C SER A 461 26.51 -21.28 30.29
N LEU A 462 26.78 -20.23 29.50
CA LEU A 462 27.10 -20.39 28.09
C LEU A 462 28.41 -21.15 27.84
N TYR A 463 29.47 -20.90 28.64
CA TYR A 463 30.73 -21.61 28.51
C TYR A 463 30.58 -23.12 28.71
N SER A 464 29.71 -23.53 29.64
CA SER A 464 29.39 -24.95 29.85
C SER A 464 28.79 -25.58 28.59
N TYR A 465 27.80 -24.93 27.97
CA TYR A 465 27.16 -25.43 26.75
C TYR A 465 28.14 -25.47 25.56
N LEU A 466 28.89 -24.38 25.33
CA LEU A 466 29.85 -24.30 24.23
C LEU A 466 30.96 -25.36 24.36
N ASN A 467 31.46 -25.59 25.58
CA ASN A 467 32.46 -26.65 25.84
C ASN A 467 31.90 -28.04 25.54
N ASN A 468 30.69 -28.34 26.00
CA ASN A 468 30.05 -29.64 25.77
C ASN A 468 29.81 -29.91 24.28
N LEU A 469 29.55 -28.87 23.51
CA LEU A 469 29.31 -28.95 22.06
C LEU A 469 30.59 -28.82 21.22
N GLY A 470 31.75 -28.57 21.84
CA GLY A 470 33.03 -28.42 21.15
C GLY A 470 33.16 -27.14 20.31
N ILE A 471 32.46 -26.06 20.69
CA ILE A 471 32.39 -24.81 19.93
C ILE A 471 33.44 -23.84 20.45
N SER A 472 34.37 -23.43 19.58
CA SER A 472 35.48 -22.55 19.96
C SER A 472 35.23 -21.05 19.69
N TYR A 473 34.21 -20.71 18.90
CA TYR A 473 33.85 -19.33 18.58
C TYR A 473 32.36 -19.20 18.25
N LEU A 474 31.84 -17.98 18.29
CA LEU A 474 30.55 -17.62 17.74
C LEU A 474 30.70 -16.45 16.76
N LEU A 475 29.71 -16.24 15.91
CA LEU A 475 29.69 -15.17 14.91
C LEU A 475 28.62 -14.15 15.26
N THR A 476 28.92 -12.86 15.11
CA THR A 476 27.90 -11.80 15.10
C THR A 476 27.09 -11.84 13.80
N GLN A 477 25.98 -11.10 13.72
CA GLN A 477 25.22 -10.99 12.47
C GLN A 477 26.05 -10.39 11.33
N LYS A 478 26.98 -9.48 11.63
CA LYS A 478 27.94 -8.90 10.68
C LYS A 478 29.09 -9.85 10.30
N GLY A 479 29.12 -11.07 10.86
CA GLY A 479 30.16 -12.07 10.58
C GLY A 479 31.44 -11.92 11.40
N ASN A 480 31.47 -11.06 12.42
CA ASN A 480 32.66 -10.91 13.27
C ASN A 480 32.80 -12.11 14.20
N VAL A 481 34.02 -12.63 14.33
CA VAL A 481 34.33 -13.78 15.18
C VAL A 481 34.48 -13.34 16.64
N ILE A 482 33.65 -13.89 17.51
CA ILE A 482 33.75 -13.74 18.97
C ILE A 482 34.29 -15.05 19.52
N LYS A 483 35.53 -15.00 20.04
CA LYS A 483 36.14 -16.12 20.76
C LYS A 483 35.62 -16.19 22.18
N LYS A 484 35.78 -17.36 22.79
CA LYS A 484 35.41 -17.64 24.18
C LYS A 484 35.85 -16.53 25.15
N ASP A 485 37.13 -16.15 25.12
CA ASP A 485 37.71 -15.16 26.05
C ASP A 485 37.11 -13.75 25.94
N ASN A 486 36.44 -13.43 24.82
CA ASN A 486 35.85 -12.11 24.57
C ASN A 486 34.32 -12.10 24.78
N LEU A 487 33.75 -13.22 25.22
CA LEU A 487 32.30 -13.38 25.37
C LEU A 487 31.75 -12.52 26.51
N ASP A 488 32.49 -12.42 27.63
CA ASP A 488 32.13 -11.56 28.76
C ASP A 488 32.04 -10.08 28.36
N GLU A 489 33.00 -9.60 27.56
CA GLU A 489 32.99 -8.25 27.01
C GLU A 489 31.78 -8.05 26.08
N TRP A 490 31.50 -9.03 25.22
CA TRP A 490 30.33 -8.99 24.34
C TRP A 490 29.01 -8.94 25.12
N ILE A 491 28.84 -9.75 26.17
CA ILE A 491 27.61 -9.77 27.00
C ILE A 491 27.44 -8.42 27.72
N GLN A 492 28.52 -7.85 28.28
CA GLN A 492 28.47 -6.51 28.87
C GLN A 492 28.10 -5.45 27.82
N ASN A 493 28.58 -5.61 26.59
CA ASN A 493 28.24 -4.76 25.46
C ASN A 493 26.82 -5.02 24.92
N ALA A 494 26.25 -6.19 25.13
CA ALA A 494 24.87 -6.50 24.76
C ALA A 494 23.84 -5.86 25.72
N ASN A 495 24.25 -5.46 26.93
CA ASN A 495 23.34 -4.85 27.90
C ASN A 495 23.09 -3.35 27.59
N PRO A 496 21.83 -2.91 27.36
CA PRO A 496 21.49 -1.57 26.85
C PRO A 496 21.63 -0.49 27.91
N ASN A 497 21.62 -0.84 29.20
CA ASN A 497 21.62 0.08 30.33
C ASN A 497 22.87 1.00 30.44
N LYS A 498 23.89 0.78 29.59
CA LYS A 498 25.13 1.58 29.58
C LYS A 498 25.23 2.58 28.42
N ASP A 499 24.45 2.42 27.35
CA ASP A 499 24.47 3.36 26.21
C ASP A 499 23.18 3.24 25.35
N PRO A 500 22.26 4.23 25.38
CA PRO A 500 21.05 4.24 24.56
C PRO A 500 21.33 4.36 23.05
N ASN A 501 22.58 4.65 22.64
CA ASN A 501 23.01 4.68 21.24
C ASN A 501 23.53 3.33 20.73
N LYS A 502 23.53 2.26 21.54
CA LYS A 502 23.95 0.93 21.07
C LYS A 502 23.10 0.45 19.90
N GLU A 503 23.78 -0.05 18.87
CA GLU A 503 23.17 -0.59 17.66
C GLU A 503 22.36 -1.86 17.97
N LEU A 504 21.07 -1.72 18.27
CA LEU A 504 20.13 -2.85 18.20
C LEU A 504 20.12 -3.45 16.79
N GLU A 505 19.86 -4.75 16.70
CA GLU A 505 19.72 -5.53 15.48
C GLU A 505 18.51 -6.46 15.58
N ILE A 506 17.93 -6.85 14.44
CA ILE A 506 16.84 -7.84 14.40
C ILE A 506 17.43 -9.21 14.67
N ILE A 507 17.09 -9.81 15.81
CA ILE A 507 17.62 -11.11 16.21
C ILE A 507 16.65 -12.26 15.95
N GLU A 508 15.37 -11.94 15.72
CA GLU A 508 14.33 -12.91 15.39
C GLU A 508 13.14 -12.24 14.70
N MET A 509 12.65 -12.90 13.66
CA MET A 509 11.41 -12.64 12.95
C MET A 509 10.56 -13.90 12.99
N ASP A 510 9.32 -13.74 13.43
CA ASP A 510 8.40 -14.84 13.71
C ASP A 510 6.96 -14.45 13.33
N GLU A 511 6.03 -15.39 13.45
CA GLU A 511 4.63 -15.24 13.00
C GLU A 511 4.53 -14.69 11.57
N VAL A 512 5.30 -15.31 10.66
CA VAL A 512 5.45 -14.84 9.29
C VAL A 512 4.24 -15.20 8.46
N ILE A 513 3.69 -14.20 7.76
CA ILE A 513 2.60 -14.36 6.79
C ILE A 513 3.09 -14.12 5.36
N SER A 514 2.34 -14.57 4.36
CA SER A 514 2.60 -14.16 2.98
C SER A 514 2.11 -12.73 2.75
N LEU A 515 2.78 -11.95 1.90
CA LEU A 515 2.22 -10.68 1.42
C LEU A 515 0.86 -10.88 0.73
N TYR A 516 0.60 -12.07 0.16
CA TYR A 516 -0.71 -12.45 -0.36
C TYR A 516 -1.80 -12.36 0.71
N ASP A 517 -1.51 -12.71 1.96
CA ASP A 517 -2.49 -12.72 3.07
C ASP A 517 -2.94 -11.33 3.52
N ILE A 518 -2.21 -10.29 3.12
CA ILE A 518 -2.50 -8.88 3.44
C ILE A 518 -3.50 -8.30 2.42
N LEU A 519 -3.63 -8.92 1.23
CA LEU A 519 -4.51 -8.45 0.17
C LEU A 519 -6.00 -8.60 0.51
N LYS A 520 -6.82 -7.77 -0.15
CA LYS A 520 -8.28 -7.80 0.02
C LYS A 520 -8.84 -9.15 -0.43
N LEU A 521 -9.98 -9.55 0.15
CA LEU A 521 -10.61 -10.85 -0.15
C LEU A 521 -10.88 -11.04 -1.65
N GLU A 522 -11.36 -10.01 -2.35
CA GLU A 522 -11.63 -10.07 -3.80
C GLU A 522 -10.36 -10.26 -4.62
N GLN A 523 -9.26 -9.60 -4.25
CA GLN A 523 -7.97 -9.75 -4.93
C GLN A 523 -7.42 -11.16 -4.73
N ARG A 524 -7.48 -11.68 -3.49
CA ARG A 524 -7.07 -13.05 -3.18
C ARG A 524 -7.84 -14.07 -4.01
N ARG A 525 -9.16 -13.96 -4.12
CA ARG A 525 -9.99 -14.82 -4.99
C ARG A 525 -9.56 -14.76 -6.45
N LYS A 526 -9.28 -13.57 -7.00
CA LYS A 526 -8.80 -13.42 -8.38
C LYS A 526 -7.43 -14.06 -8.57
N ILE A 527 -6.52 -13.91 -7.60
CA ILE A 527 -5.21 -14.56 -7.61
C ILE A 527 -5.36 -16.08 -7.54
N ASP A 528 -6.27 -16.61 -6.71
CA ASP A 528 -6.52 -18.06 -6.61
C ASP A 528 -7.00 -18.64 -7.93
N ILE A 529 -7.87 -17.91 -8.64
CA ILE A 529 -8.30 -18.27 -10.00
C ILE A 529 -7.10 -18.32 -10.96
N VAL A 530 -6.16 -17.39 -10.85
CA VAL A 530 -4.93 -17.37 -11.67
C VAL A 530 -3.98 -18.52 -11.32
N LEU A 531 -3.83 -18.83 -10.03
CA LEU A 531 -2.97 -19.92 -9.54
C LEU A 531 -3.56 -21.31 -9.87
N ASN A 532 -4.89 -21.41 -10.00
CA ASN A 532 -5.62 -22.58 -10.50
C ASN A 532 -5.13 -23.91 -9.89
N ASN A 533 -4.95 -23.97 -8.57
CA ASN A 533 -4.57 -25.15 -7.76
C ASN A 533 -4.08 -26.37 -8.58
N ASN A 534 -2.94 -26.23 -9.25
CA ASN A 534 -2.07 -27.27 -9.81
C ASN A 534 -2.66 -28.46 -10.59
N ASN A 535 -3.92 -28.42 -11.05
CA ASN A 535 -4.44 -29.46 -11.92
C ASN A 535 -4.04 -29.17 -13.37
N GLN A 536 -3.02 -29.88 -13.85
CA GLN A 536 -2.49 -29.75 -15.21
C GLN A 536 -3.54 -30.00 -16.31
N ASP A 537 -4.62 -30.67 -15.97
CA ASP A 537 -5.70 -31.05 -16.90
C ASP A 537 -6.89 -30.07 -16.92
N ASN A 538 -6.89 -29.03 -16.09
CA ASN A 538 -8.00 -28.06 -16.04
C ASN A 538 -7.90 -27.03 -17.16
N TYR A 539 -8.70 -27.22 -18.20
CA TYR A 539 -8.89 -26.21 -19.25
C TYR A 539 -9.62 -24.98 -18.70
N LYS A 540 -9.22 -23.79 -19.14
CA LYS A 540 -9.86 -22.50 -18.86
C LYS A 540 -10.02 -21.71 -20.15
N ILE A 541 -10.90 -20.71 -20.14
CA ILE A 541 -10.96 -19.72 -21.22
C ILE A 541 -9.70 -18.86 -21.16
N ILE A 542 -8.84 -19.02 -22.15
CA ILE A 542 -7.54 -18.32 -22.25
C ILE A 542 -7.74 -16.93 -22.81
N MET A 543 -8.48 -16.84 -23.91
CA MET A 543 -8.79 -15.59 -24.58
C MET A 543 -9.97 -15.75 -25.53
N THR A 544 -10.64 -14.63 -25.82
CA THR A 544 -11.78 -14.55 -26.74
C THR A 544 -11.53 -13.47 -27.78
N GLY A 545 -12.15 -13.60 -28.95
CA GLY A 545 -11.96 -12.59 -29.98
C GLY A 545 -13.02 -12.60 -31.07
N ILE A 546 -12.96 -11.53 -31.85
CA ILE A 546 -13.82 -11.32 -33.01
C ILE A 546 -12.99 -10.83 -34.19
N ASN A 547 -13.18 -11.42 -35.37
CA ASN A 547 -12.53 -10.97 -36.59
C ASN A 547 -13.53 -10.72 -37.71
N LYS A 548 -13.33 -9.62 -38.45
CA LYS A 548 -14.08 -9.31 -39.67
C LYS A 548 -13.68 -10.26 -40.79
N LEU A 549 -14.67 -10.71 -41.56
CA LEU A 549 -14.49 -11.57 -42.74
C LEU A 549 -14.57 -10.78 -44.07
N LYS A 550 -14.51 -9.44 -44.01
CA LYS A 550 -14.68 -8.52 -45.15
C LYS A 550 -13.73 -8.77 -46.33
N ASP A 551 -12.55 -9.34 -46.07
CA ASP A 551 -11.53 -9.64 -47.07
C ASP A 551 -11.77 -10.94 -47.84
N LEU A 552 -12.80 -11.72 -47.46
CA LEU A 552 -13.17 -12.96 -48.15
C LEU A 552 -14.10 -12.69 -49.35
N ASN A 553 -13.87 -13.41 -50.44
CA ASN A 553 -14.62 -13.25 -51.68
C ASN A 553 -15.89 -14.12 -51.70
N ASN A 554 -17.06 -13.48 -51.79
CA ASN A 554 -18.38 -14.14 -51.84
C ASN A 554 -18.58 -15.11 -53.02
N SER A 555 -17.77 -15.05 -54.08
CA SER A 555 -17.89 -16.01 -55.19
C SER A 555 -17.39 -17.41 -54.85
N ASN A 556 -16.62 -17.57 -53.78
CA ASN A 556 -16.06 -18.85 -53.36
C ASN A 556 -16.98 -19.50 -52.33
N THR A 557 -17.07 -20.83 -52.37
CA THR A 557 -17.81 -21.62 -51.35
C THR A 557 -16.94 -21.98 -50.16
N GLN A 558 -15.61 -22.03 -50.35
CA GLN A 558 -14.63 -22.32 -49.31
C GLN A 558 -13.71 -21.12 -49.09
N HIS A 559 -13.51 -20.79 -47.82
CA HIS A 559 -12.64 -19.71 -47.40
C HIS A 559 -11.63 -20.19 -46.37
N TYR A 560 -10.42 -19.66 -46.48
CA TYR A 560 -9.37 -19.87 -45.50
C TYR A 560 -8.99 -18.51 -44.90
N LYS A 561 -9.07 -18.41 -43.58
CA LYS A 561 -8.72 -17.19 -42.85
C LYS A 561 -7.72 -17.54 -41.76
N ARG A 562 -6.56 -16.89 -41.80
CA ARG A 562 -5.62 -16.91 -40.69
C ARG A 562 -6.04 -15.89 -39.63
N ILE A 563 -6.10 -16.32 -38.37
CA ILE A 563 -6.34 -15.48 -37.21
C ILE A 563 -5.06 -15.39 -36.41
N ASN A 564 -4.54 -14.17 -36.28
CA ASN A 564 -3.38 -13.88 -35.45
C ASN A 564 -3.89 -13.40 -34.09
N ILE A 565 -3.37 -13.99 -33.03
CA ILE A 565 -3.70 -13.62 -31.64
C ILE A 565 -2.60 -12.73 -31.07
N ASN A 566 -2.99 -11.83 -30.18
CA ASN A 566 -2.08 -10.94 -29.48
C ASN A 566 -2.53 -10.80 -28.02
N PRO A 567 -1.65 -11.01 -27.03
CA PRO A 567 -0.26 -11.47 -27.18
C PRO A 567 -0.15 -12.91 -27.70
N PRO A 568 1.00 -13.31 -28.28
CA PRO A 568 1.24 -14.71 -28.65
C PRO A 568 1.33 -15.61 -27.40
N LEU A 569 1.01 -16.88 -27.57
CA LEU A 569 1.04 -17.90 -26.51
C LEU A 569 2.45 -18.51 -26.38
N LYS A 570 2.77 -19.11 -25.24
CA LYS A 570 4.04 -19.84 -25.07
C LYS A 570 4.07 -21.19 -25.78
N ASP A 571 2.91 -21.81 -26.00
CA ASP A 571 2.76 -23.16 -26.58
C ASP A 571 1.54 -23.17 -27.53
N GLY A 572 1.56 -24.06 -28.53
CA GLY A 572 0.47 -24.27 -29.48
C GLY A 572 -0.58 -25.31 -29.02
N ASN A 573 -0.43 -25.89 -27.82
CA ASN A 573 -1.34 -26.88 -27.26
C ASN A 573 -2.58 -26.22 -26.62
N TYR A 574 -3.46 -25.71 -27.47
CA TYR A 574 -4.74 -25.13 -27.10
C TYR A 574 -5.82 -25.57 -28.08
N GLU A 575 -7.09 -25.41 -27.70
CA GLU A 575 -8.23 -25.69 -28.57
C GLU A 575 -9.04 -24.43 -28.82
N VAL A 576 -9.63 -24.36 -30.02
CA VAL A 576 -10.43 -23.21 -30.45
C VAL A 576 -11.85 -23.66 -30.75
N PHE A 577 -12.79 -22.88 -30.23
CA PHE A 577 -14.22 -23.03 -30.47
C PHE A 577 -14.77 -21.70 -30.97
N GLY A 578 -15.83 -21.73 -31.76
CA GLY A 578 -16.39 -20.51 -32.30
C GLY A 578 -17.48 -20.72 -33.32
N SER A 579 -17.97 -19.60 -33.83
CA SER A 579 -19.09 -19.54 -34.76
C SER A 579 -18.94 -18.35 -35.70
N ILE A 580 -19.78 -18.30 -36.74
CA ILE A 580 -19.92 -17.13 -37.59
C ILE A 580 -21.26 -16.47 -37.28
N ILE A 581 -21.23 -15.15 -37.14
CA ILE A 581 -22.41 -14.31 -36.92
C ILE A 581 -22.53 -13.27 -38.03
N VAL A 582 -23.76 -12.93 -38.38
CA VAL A 582 -24.07 -11.84 -39.32
C VAL A 582 -23.99 -10.49 -38.60
N ALA A 583 -23.30 -9.52 -39.19
CA ALA A 583 -23.06 -8.21 -38.57
C ALA A 583 -24.31 -7.43 -38.16
N GLU A 584 -25.39 -7.51 -38.94
CA GLU A 584 -26.56 -6.64 -38.77
C GLU A 584 -27.48 -7.08 -37.64
N ASN A 585 -27.58 -8.38 -37.38
CA ASN A 585 -28.56 -8.96 -36.45
C ASN A 585 -27.97 -9.98 -35.48
N ASN A 586 -26.64 -10.18 -35.50
CA ASN A 586 -25.92 -11.15 -34.68
C ASN A 586 -26.44 -12.59 -34.78
N LEU A 587 -27.15 -12.93 -35.88
CA LEU A 587 -27.64 -14.29 -36.07
C LEU A 587 -26.47 -15.23 -36.35
N ARG A 588 -26.38 -16.29 -35.53
CA ARG A 588 -25.46 -17.40 -35.74
C ARG A 588 -25.82 -18.15 -37.01
N ILE A 589 -24.81 -18.42 -37.83
CA ILE A 589 -24.96 -19.18 -39.08
C ILE A 589 -24.68 -20.66 -38.79
N ASP A 590 -25.67 -21.51 -39.08
CA ASP A 590 -25.49 -22.97 -39.09
C ASP A 590 -24.69 -23.35 -40.36
N GLY A 591 -23.37 -23.49 -40.24
CA GLY A 591 -22.46 -23.83 -41.35
C GLY A 591 -21.21 -24.57 -40.87
N PHE A 592 -20.47 -25.20 -41.78
CA PHE A 592 -19.24 -25.91 -41.41
C PHE A 592 -18.11 -24.91 -41.17
N ILE A 593 -17.60 -24.91 -39.93
CA ILE A 593 -16.45 -24.12 -39.49
C ILE A 593 -15.47 -25.11 -38.87
N LYS A 594 -14.23 -25.09 -39.34
CA LYS A 594 -13.15 -25.90 -38.77
C LYS A 594 -12.02 -24.99 -38.31
N PHE A 595 -11.62 -25.18 -37.06
CA PHE A 595 -10.44 -24.57 -36.48
C PHE A 595 -9.28 -25.56 -36.52
N GLY A 596 -8.10 -25.10 -36.91
CA GLY A 596 -6.90 -25.94 -36.97
C GLY A 596 -5.65 -25.17 -37.34
N LEU A 597 -4.56 -25.89 -37.61
CA LEU A 597 -3.24 -25.31 -37.89
C LEU A 597 -2.82 -24.33 -36.78
N TYR A 598 -2.84 -24.83 -35.55
CA TYR A 598 -2.49 -24.08 -34.34
C TYR A 598 -0.99 -23.85 -34.26
N ASP A 599 -0.58 -22.63 -33.89
CA ASP A 599 0.77 -22.29 -33.47
C ASP A 599 0.73 -21.17 -32.43
N VAL A 600 1.90 -20.78 -31.92
CA VAL A 600 2.05 -19.76 -30.87
C VAL A 600 1.47 -18.39 -31.24
N ASN A 601 1.33 -18.07 -32.53
CA ASN A 601 0.84 -16.79 -33.02
C ASN A 601 -0.65 -16.84 -33.40
N GLY A 602 -1.30 -18.01 -33.33
CA GLY A 602 -2.72 -18.16 -33.57
C GLY A 602 -3.05 -19.38 -34.43
N PHE A 603 -4.19 -19.31 -35.12
CA PHE A 603 -4.80 -20.46 -35.75
C PHE A 603 -5.44 -20.10 -37.08
N SER A 604 -5.77 -21.13 -37.85
CA SER A 604 -6.45 -20.97 -39.12
C SER A 604 -7.87 -21.49 -39.04
N VAL A 605 -8.74 -20.84 -39.80
CA VAL A 605 -10.15 -21.20 -39.90
C VAL A 605 -10.48 -21.52 -41.34
N ILE A 606 -11.11 -22.67 -41.52
CA ILE A 606 -11.72 -23.07 -42.78
C ILE A 606 -13.23 -22.89 -42.63
N ILE A 607 -13.80 -22.09 -43.52
CA ILE A 607 -15.22 -21.74 -43.53
C ILE A 607 -15.82 -22.25 -44.82
N ASP A 608 -16.94 -22.95 -44.72
CA ASP A 608 -17.67 -23.42 -45.89
C ASP A 608 -19.13 -22.92 -45.90
N THR A 609 -19.48 -22.22 -46.98
CA THR A 609 -20.75 -21.49 -47.15
C THR A 609 -21.71 -22.18 -48.13
N SER A 610 -21.37 -23.35 -48.66
CA SER A 610 -22.17 -24.06 -49.69
C SER A 610 -23.65 -24.28 -49.32
N ASN A 611 -23.93 -24.50 -48.03
CA ASN A 611 -25.28 -24.72 -47.48
C ASN A 611 -26.04 -23.41 -47.20
N ASN A 612 -25.39 -22.25 -47.28
CA ASN A 612 -25.93 -20.93 -46.92
C ASN A 612 -25.75 -19.90 -48.06
N LYS A 613 -26.25 -20.21 -49.26
CA LYS A 613 -26.07 -19.38 -50.48
C LYS A 613 -26.62 -17.95 -50.40
N ASN A 614 -27.46 -17.65 -49.42
CA ASN A 614 -28.10 -16.34 -49.26
C ASN A 614 -27.33 -15.39 -48.33
N ILE A 615 -26.20 -15.82 -47.75
CA ILE A 615 -25.45 -15.02 -46.78
C ILE A 615 -24.19 -14.42 -47.41
N ASN A 616 -24.02 -13.12 -47.25
CA ASN A 616 -22.82 -12.40 -47.65
C ASN A 616 -21.70 -12.59 -46.59
N ILE A 617 -20.70 -13.44 -46.87
CA ILE A 617 -19.63 -13.74 -45.92
C ILE A 617 -18.78 -12.51 -45.59
N SER A 618 -18.67 -11.54 -46.51
CA SER A 618 -17.92 -10.29 -46.28
C SER A 618 -18.57 -9.37 -45.23
N GLU A 619 -19.86 -9.59 -44.92
CA GLU A 619 -20.63 -8.90 -43.88
C GLU A 619 -20.71 -9.70 -42.58
N CYS A 620 -19.94 -10.79 -42.46
CA CYS A 620 -19.94 -11.63 -41.28
C CYS A 620 -18.72 -11.39 -40.38
N TYR A 621 -18.86 -11.77 -39.12
CA TYR A 621 -17.78 -11.87 -38.16
C TYR A 621 -17.59 -13.32 -37.74
N ILE A 622 -16.34 -13.68 -37.45
CA ILE A 622 -16.05 -14.90 -36.72
C ILE A 622 -15.83 -14.57 -35.25
N LEU A 623 -16.61 -15.23 -34.39
CA LEU A 623 -16.43 -15.25 -32.95
C LEU A 623 -15.65 -16.49 -32.57
N TRP A 624 -14.69 -16.35 -31.67
CA TRP A 624 -13.88 -17.48 -31.21
C TRP A 624 -13.49 -17.37 -29.74
N ILE A 625 -13.25 -18.53 -29.16
CA ILE A 625 -12.82 -18.77 -27.78
C ILE A 625 -11.65 -19.75 -27.85
N ILE A 626 -10.54 -19.39 -27.22
CA ILE A 626 -9.42 -20.29 -26.98
C ILE A 626 -9.56 -20.86 -25.58
N ILE A 627 -9.50 -22.18 -25.48
CA ILE A 627 -9.37 -22.88 -24.20
C ILE A 627 -8.02 -23.60 -24.10
N GLY A 628 -7.50 -23.69 -22.89
CA GLY A 628 -6.23 -24.37 -22.64
C GLY A 628 -5.83 -24.28 -21.18
N ASN A 629 -4.63 -24.76 -20.87
CA ASN A 629 -4.04 -24.62 -19.53
C ASN A 629 -3.32 -23.25 -19.43
N PRO A 630 -3.78 -22.34 -18.54
CA PRO A 630 -3.18 -21.02 -18.36
C PRO A 630 -1.68 -21.02 -18.05
N LEU A 631 -1.20 -21.96 -17.22
CA LEU A 631 0.20 -22.04 -16.80
C LEU A 631 1.11 -22.45 -17.96
N ARG A 632 0.64 -23.35 -18.84
CA ARG A 632 1.38 -23.76 -20.04
C ARG A 632 1.41 -22.66 -21.10
N LEU A 633 0.27 -22.03 -21.34
CA LEU A 633 0.12 -21.03 -22.40
C LEU A 633 0.62 -19.65 -21.98
N SER A 634 0.78 -19.42 -20.67
CA SER A 634 1.16 -18.16 -20.01
C SER A 634 0.18 -17.00 -20.15
N VAL A 635 -0.68 -17.01 -21.17
CA VAL A 635 -1.75 -16.03 -21.35
C VAL A 635 -2.98 -16.54 -20.62
N TYR A 636 -3.66 -15.63 -19.92
CA TYR A 636 -4.95 -15.88 -19.29
C TYR A 636 -5.70 -14.56 -19.17
N SER A 637 -6.55 -14.23 -20.14
CA SER A 637 -7.27 -12.97 -20.22
C SER A 637 -8.10 -12.68 -18.95
N PRO A 638 -8.17 -11.42 -18.47
CA PRO A 638 -8.97 -11.04 -17.29
C PRO A 638 -10.49 -11.14 -17.50
N ASN A 639 -10.96 -11.18 -18.74
CA ASN A 639 -12.36 -10.95 -19.05
C ASN A 639 -13.32 -12.09 -18.68
N ASN A 640 -12.85 -13.34 -18.75
CA ASN A 640 -13.70 -14.53 -18.61
C ASN A 640 -13.09 -15.63 -17.72
N ARG A 641 -12.21 -15.27 -16.76
CA ARG A 641 -11.48 -16.25 -15.94
C ARG A 641 -12.37 -17.07 -15.01
N GLU A 642 -13.51 -16.50 -14.61
CA GLU A 642 -14.45 -17.11 -13.66
C GLU A 642 -15.24 -18.28 -14.25
N PHE A 643 -15.26 -18.42 -15.58
CA PHE A 643 -15.95 -19.54 -16.22
C PHE A 643 -15.29 -20.88 -15.86
N GLN A 644 -16.10 -21.80 -15.37
CA GLN A 644 -15.74 -23.21 -15.32
C GLN A 644 -15.94 -23.82 -16.71
N VAL A 645 -14.91 -24.53 -17.17
CA VAL A 645 -14.81 -25.10 -18.50
C VAL A 645 -14.49 -26.57 -18.36
N ASP A 646 -15.29 -27.41 -19.02
CA ASP A 646 -15.05 -28.83 -19.15
C ASP A 646 -14.79 -29.16 -20.63
N HIS A 647 -13.68 -29.85 -20.89
CA HIS A 647 -13.26 -30.26 -22.23
C HIS A 647 -13.37 -31.77 -22.38
N ILE A 648 -14.18 -32.20 -23.35
CA ILE A 648 -14.38 -33.61 -23.69
C ILE A 648 -13.79 -33.85 -25.08
N LYS A 649 -12.98 -34.90 -25.20
CA LYS A 649 -12.46 -35.39 -26.46
C LYS A 649 -12.95 -36.82 -26.69
N GLU A 650 -13.67 -37.05 -27.77
CA GLU A 650 -14.24 -38.35 -28.11
C GLU A 650 -14.08 -38.63 -29.61
N SER A 651 -13.67 -39.86 -29.97
CA SER A 651 -13.58 -40.28 -31.36
C SER A 651 -14.79 -41.14 -31.72
N ILE A 652 -15.55 -40.71 -32.73
CA ILE A 652 -16.79 -41.36 -33.14
C ILE A 652 -16.63 -41.94 -34.54
N THR A 653 -16.93 -43.24 -34.71
CA THR A 653 -17.07 -43.86 -36.03
C THR A 653 -18.47 -43.62 -36.54
N LEU A 654 -18.60 -42.91 -37.67
CA LEU A 654 -19.91 -42.64 -38.27
C LEU A 654 -20.49 -43.90 -38.93
N ASN A 655 -21.80 -44.06 -38.86
CA ASN A 655 -22.55 -45.09 -39.56
C ASN A 655 -23.54 -44.41 -40.52
N PRO A 656 -23.59 -44.79 -41.80
CA PRO A 656 -24.49 -44.18 -42.80
C PRO A 656 -25.97 -44.26 -42.43
N ASN A 657 -26.38 -45.23 -41.60
CA ASN A 657 -27.77 -45.40 -41.15
C ASN A 657 -28.09 -44.66 -39.83
N LYS A 658 -27.13 -43.92 -39.26
CA LYS A 658 -27.27 -43.23 -37.96
C LYS A 658 -26.83 -41.78 -38.10
N SER A 659 -27.76 -40.86 -37.89
CA SER A 659 -27.50 -39.42 -37.94
C SER A 659 -27.22 -38.80 -36.57
N THR A 660 -27.69 -39.39 -35.47
CA THR A 660 -27.56 -38.82 -34.12
C THR A 660 -26.65 -39.69 -33.24
N TYR A 661 -25.67 -39.05 -32.61
CA TYR A 661 -24.69 -39.67 -31.71
C TYR A 661 -24.79 -39.04 -30.34
N SER A 662 -24.74 -39.86 -29.30
CA SER A 662 -24.82 -39.39 -27.91
C SER A 662 -23.44 -39.47 -27.29
N VAL A 663 -22.95 -38.33 -26.80
CA VAL A 663 -21.67 -38.19 -26.10
C VAL A 663 -21.96 -38.13 -24.61
N LYS A 664 -21.30 -38.98 -23.82
CA LYS A 664 -21.48 -39.01 -22.37
C LYS A 664 -20.58 -37.98 -21.68
N THR A 665 -21.14 -37.29 -20.69
CA THR A 665 -20.39 -36.41 -19.80
C THR A 665 -20.09 -37.14 -18.48
N SER A 666 -18.96 -36.85 -17.87
CA SER A 666 -18.57 -37.41 -16.56
C SER A 666 -19.32 -36.77 -15.38
N PHE A 667 -20.10 -35.72 -15.65
CA PHE A 667 -20.83 -34.92 -14.68
C PHE A 667 -22.25 -34.63 -15.18
N PRO A 668 -23.18 -34.28 -14.29
CA PRO A 668 -24.53 -33.89 -14.68
C PRO A 668 -24.56 -32.55 -15.42
N LEU A 669 -25.37 -32.48 -16.48
CA LEU A 669 -25.69 -31.28 -17.22
C LEU A 669 -26.87 -30.56 -16.60
N SER A 670 -26.83 -29.23 -16.65
CA SER A 670 -27.90 -28.36 -16.20
C SER A 670 -28.38 -27.45 -17.33
N GLN A 671 -29.59 -26.90 -17.17
CA GLN A 671 -30.07 -25.84 -18.04
C GLN A 671 -29.09 -24.64 -17.99
N GLU A 672 -29.07 -23.84 -19.05
CA GLU A 672 -28.22 -22.64 -19.23
C GLU A 672 -26.74 -22.93 -19.52
N TYR A 673 -26.28 -24.17 -19.35
CA TYR A 673 -24.94 -24.56 -19.81
C TYR A 673 -24.81 -24.34 -21.31
N THR A 674 -23.62 -23.91 -21.74
CA THR A 674 -23.36 -23.66 -23.16
C THR A 674 -22.40 -24.70 -23.72
N VAL A 675 -22.83 -25.37 -24.78
CA VAL A 675 -22.07 -26.41 -25.47
C VAL A 675 -21.48 -25.86 -26.75
N LEU A 676 -20.16 -25.96 -26.86
CA LEU A 676 -19.35 -25.56 -28.00
C LEU A 676 -18.74 -26.82 -28.62
N ILE A 677 -18.80 -26.95 -29.94
CA ILE A 677 -18.37 -28.16 -30.64
C ILE A 677 -17.36 -27.79 -31.71
N ASN A 678 -16.23 -28.48 -31.72
CA ASN A 678 -15.24 -28.47 -32.79
C ASN A 678 -14.99 -29.92 -33.22
N ALA A 679 -14.87 -30.19 -34.52
CA ALA A 679 -14.70 -31.54 -35.03
C ALA A 679 -13.58 -31.61 -36.06
N ASN A 680 -12.67 -32.55 -35.85
CA ASN A 680 -11.55 -32.84 -36.73
C ASN A 680 -11.78 -34.14 -37.50
N PHE A 681 -11.64 -34.05 -38.81
CA PHE A 681 -11.72 -35.16 -39.75
C PHE A 681 -10.31 -35.60 -40.13
N SER A 682 -10.05 -36.91 -40.04
CA SER A 682 -8.74 -37.52 -40.26
C SER A 682 -8.32 -37.63 -41.73
N MET A 683 -9.25 -37.41 -42.69
CA MET A 683 -8.94 -37.39 -44.12
C MET A 683 -8.94 -35.98 -44.71
N THR A 684 -7.92 -35.70 -45.54
CA THR A 684 -7.53 -34.38 -46.04
C THR A 684 -8.35 -33.86 -47.20
N ASP A 685 -9.29 -34.62 -47.75
CA ASP A 685 -10.07 -34.20 -48.91
C ASP A 685 -11.54 -34.59 -48.73
N TYR A 686 -12.44 -33.63 -48.96
CA TYR A 686 -13.88 -33.76 -49.27
C TYR A 686 -14.97 -33.50 -48.21
N GLU A 687 -16.17 -33.24 -48.76
CA GLU A 687 -17.35 -32.47 -48.33
C GLU A 687 -18.17 -32.89 -47.08
N TYR A 688 -18.60 -31.84 -46.36
CA TYR A 688 -19.81 -31.58 -45.55
C TYR A 688 -20.33 -32.59 -44.53
N ASN A 689 -20.01 -32.33 -43.26
CA ASN A 689 -20.88 -32.73 -42.15
C ASN A 689 -21.34 -31.49 -41.38
N ILE A 690 -22.64 -31.19 -41.40
CA ILE A 690 -23.25 -30.26 -40.44
C ILE A 690 -23.30 -30.98 -39.10
N ILE A 691 -22.68 -30.38 -38.09
CA ILE A 691 -22.70 -30.85 -36.72
C ILE A 691 -23.63 -29.94 -35.94
N LYS A 692 -24.73 -30.49 -35.45
CA LYS A 692 -25.75 -29.72 -34.72
C LYS A 692 -26.10 -30.41 -33.42
N LEU A 693 -26.20 -29.64 -32.34
CA LEU A 693 -26.81 -30.13 -31.12
C LEU A 693 -28.31 -30.36 -31.34
N THR A 694 -28.77 -31.58 -31.14
CA THR A 694 -30.19 -31.95 -31.27
C THR A 694 -30.90 -32.14 -29.94
N GLY A 695 -30.19 -32.51 -28.89
CA GLY A 695 -30.77 -32.70 -27.57
C GLY A 695 -29.73 -32.90 -26.48
N TRP A 696 -30.17 -32.88 -25.22
CA TRP A 696 -29.34 -33.21 -24.06
C TRP A 696 -30.16 -33.98 -23.02
N SER A 697 -29.47 -34.70 -22.14
CA SER A 697 -30.04 -35.40 -20.99
C SER A 697 -29.16 -35.21 -19.75
N TYR A 698 -29.47 -35.90 -18.64
CA TYR A 698 -28.77 -35.72 -17.35
C TYR A 698 -27.25 -35.76 -17.48
N ASN A 699 -26.68 -36.65 -18.29
CA ASN A 699 -25.22 -36.76 -18.48
C ASN A 699 -24.85 -37.09 -19.93
N SER A 700 -25.64 -36.61 -20.90
CA SER A 700 -25.33 -36.83 -22.30
C SER A 700 -25.78 -35.71 -23.21
N ILE A 701 -25.08 -35.58 -24.32
CA ILE A 701 -25.31 -34.58 -25.36
C ILE A 701 -25.56 -35.32 -26.67
N ASP A 702 -26.71 -35.07 -27.30
CA ASP A 702 -27.10 -35.69 -28.56
C ASP A 702 -26.79 -34.76 -29.73
N ILE A 703 -25.88 -35.21 -30.59
CA ILE A 703 -25.33 -34.45 -31.71
C ILE A 703 -25.71 -35.12 -33.01
N GLU A 704 -26.33 -34.36 -33.91
CA GLU A 704 -26.57 -34.77 -35.28
C GLU A 704 -25.32 -34.51 -36.11
N ILE A 705 -24.83 -35.56 -36.78
CA ILE A 705 -23.73 -35.51 -37.73
C ILE A 705 -24.22 -36.15 -39.02
N LYS A 706 -24.42 -35.34 -40.06
CA LYS A 706 -24.76 -35.84 -41.40
C LYS A 706 -23.47 -36.10 -42.15
N SER A 707 -23.27 -37.29 -42.71
CA SER A 707 -22.10 -37.57 -43.54
C SER A 707 -22.46 -38.26 -44.84
N THR A 708 -21.70 -37.91 -45.89
CA THR A 708 -21.84 -38.46 -47.24
C THR A 708 -20.98 -39.70 -47.47
N TYR A 709 -20.13 -40.10 -46.50
CA TYR A 709 -19.17 -41.20 -46.63
C TYR A 709 -19.45 -42.37 -45.67
N GLU A 710 -19.02 -43.58 -46.07
CA GLU A 710 -19.11 -44.78 -45.24
C GLU A 710 -17.97 -44.84 -44.22
N ASN A 711 -18.33 -44.87 -42.93
CA ASN A 711 -17.44 -45.15 -41.79
C ASN A 711 -16.22 -44.23 -41.54
N PRO A 712 -16.27 -42.90 -41.76
CA PRO A 712 -15.20 -42.02 -41.31
C PRO A 712 -15.12 -41.97 -39.77
N ILE A 713 -13.90 -41.83 -39.25
CA ILE A 713 -13.64 -41.54 -37.83
C ILE A 713 -13.53 -40.03 -37.66
N ILE A 714 -14.36 -39.48 -36.77
CA ILE A 714 -14.35 -38.07 -36.39
C ILE A 714 -13.77 -37.95 -34.99
N ASP A 715 -12.81 -37.04 -34.81
CA ASP A 715 -12.37 -36.59 -33.50
C ASP A 715 -13.22 -35.38 -33.09
N LEU A 716 -14.13 -35.60 -32.16
CA LEU A 716 -15.03 -34.61 -31.63
C LEU A 716 -14.43 -33.99 -30.37
N HIS A 717 -14.35 -32.67 -30.37
CA HIS A 717 -13.93 -31.86 -29.23
C HIS A 717 -15.16 -31.06 -28.78
N ILE A 718 -15.54 -31.21 -27.52
CA ILE A 718 -16.68 -30.51 -26.92
C ILE A 718 -16.17 -29.69 -25.75
N CYS A 719 -16.54 -28.42 -25.72
CA CYS A 719 -16.32 -27.53 -24.60
C CYS A 719 -17.66 -27.19 -23.97
N ILE A 720 -17.77 -27.40 -22.66
CA ILE A 720 -18.98 -27.11 -21.88
C ILE A 720 -18.64 -25.98 -20.91
N LEU A 721 -19.42 -24.91 -20.98
CA LEU A 721 -19.30 -23.76 -20.09
C LEU A 721 -20.38 -23.86 -19.00
N HIS A 722 -19.93 -24.00 -17.76
CA HIS A 722 -20.78 -24.07 -16.56
C HIS A 722 -20.96 -22.64 -16.03
N SER A 723 -22.05 -21.97 -16.40
CA SER A 723 -22.22 -20.57 -16.03
C SER A 723 -23.66 -20.07 -16.14
N ASP A 724 -24.07 -19.28 -15.14
CA ASP A 724 -25.30 -18.47 -15.17
C ASP A 724 -25.09 -17.14 -15.95
N TYR A 725 -23.86 -16.87 -16.40
CA TYR A 725 -23.56 -15.68 -17.19
C TYR A 725 -24.19 -15.79 -18.57
N LYS A 726 -24.86 -14.74 -19.03
CA LYS A 726 -25.54 -14.72 -20.35
C LYS A 726 -24.61 -14.36 -21.51
N SER A 727 -23.42 -13.82 -21.22
CA SER A 727 -22.50 -13.28 -22.21
C SER A 727 -21.02 -13.52 -21.85
N LEU A 728 -20.18 -13.50 -22.88
CA LEU A 728 -18.72 -13.45 -22.78
C LEU A 728 -18.23 -12.06 -23.18
N LYS A 729 -17.21 -11.58 -22.48
CA LYS A 729 -16.47 -10.37 -22.85
C LYS A 729 -15.44 -10.70 -23.93
N ILE A 730 -15.32 -9.85 -24.94
CA ILE A 730 -14.34 -10.01 -26.03
C ILE A 730 -13.02 -9.31 -25.68
N ASP A 731 -11.86 -9.94 -25.87
CA ASP A 731 -10.58 -9.30 -25.54
C ASP A 731 -10.17 -8.21 -26.54
N SER A 732 -10.49 -8.41 -27.82
CA SER A 732 -10.14 -7.47 -28.89
C SER A 732 -11.01 -6.20 -28.92
N MET A 733 -12.16 -6.21 -28.24
CA MET A 733 -13.12 -5.09 -28.18
C MET A 733 -13.85 -5.13 -26.84
N GLN A 734 -13.97 -4.01 -26.11
CA GLN A 734 -14.78 -3.93 -24.89
C GLN A 734 -16.28 -4.08 -25.20
N MET A 735 -16.69 -5.30 -25.55
CA MET A 735 -18.03 -5.66 -25.97
C MET A 735 -18.38 -7.03 -25.39
N ASP A 736 -19.64 -7.17 -24.99
CA ASP A 736 -20.20 -8.43 -24.52
C ASP A 736 -20.93 -9.11 -25.68
N CYS A 737 -20.68 -10.40 -25.88
CA CYS A 737 -21.36 -11.24 -26.84
C CYS A 737 -22.15 -12.33 -26.10
N LEU A 738 -23.42 -12.52 -26.46
CA LEU A 738 -24.26 -13.55 -25.84
C LEU A 738 -23.69 -14.95 -26.09
N LEU A 739 -23.85 -15.86 -25.13
CA LEU A 739 -23.31 -17.22 -25.23
C LEU A 739 -23.92 -18.04 -26.38
N ASP A 740 -25.19 -17.79 -26.70
CA ASP A 740 -25.90 -18.39 -27.84
C ASP A 740 -25.30 -18.02 -29.20
N SER A 741 -24.53 -16.92 -29.24
CA SER A 741 -23.82 -16.49 -30.43
C SER A 741 -22.63 -17.40 -30.70
N PHE A 742 -21.98 -17.95 -29.66
CA PHE A 742 -20.83 -18.85 -29.81
C PHE A 742 -21.23 -20.32 -29.96
N GLY A 743 -22.21 -20.77 -29.17
CA GLY A 743 -22.53 -22.18 -28.99
C GLY A 743 -24.02 -22.47 -28.85
N TYR A 744 -24.34 -23.66 -28.36
CA TYR A 744 -25.71 -24.08 -28.11
C TYR A 744 -26.00 -24.02 -26.61
N VAL A 745 -26.95 -23.19 -26.21
CA VAL A 745 -27.43 -23.12 -24.82
C VAL A 745 -28.37 -24.29 -24.56
N LEU A 746 -28.15 -25.00 -23.46
CA LEU A 746 -29.04 -26.06 -23.00
C LEU A 746 -30.31 -25.45 -22.41
N THR A 747 -31.46 -25.82 -22.96
CA THR A 747 -32.78 -25.30 -22.59
C THR A 747 -33.76 -26.44 -22.35
N GLU A 748 -34.92 -26.15 -21.78
CA GLU A 748 -35.97 -27.18 -21.66
C GLU A 748 -36.44 -27.69 -23.03
N LYS A 749 -36.37 -26.85 -24.08
CA LYS A 749 -36.86 -27.20 -25.42
C LYS A 749 -36.07 -28.32 -26.10
N ASN A 750 -34.78 -28.45 -25.78
CA ASN A 750 -33.89 -29.49 -26.30
C ASN A 750 -33.58 -30.57 -25.25
N LEU A 751 -34.31 -30.61 -24.13
CA LEU A 751 -34.16 -31.65 -23.12
C LEU A 751 -34.88 -32.94 -23.53
N ASN A 752 -34.14 -34.04 -23.58
CA ASN A 752 -34.71 -35.37 -23.78
C ASN A 752 -35.26 -35.93 -22.45
N LYS A 753 -36.50 -35.56 -22.13
CA LYS A 753 -37.16 -35.91 -20.87
C LYS A 753 -37.23 -37.43 -20.64
N ASP A 754 -37.38 -38.24 -21.67
CA ASP A 754 -37.52 -39.70 -21.57
C ASP A 754 -36.23 -40.42 -21.11
N LEU A 755 -35.05 -39.82 -21.33
CA LEU A 755 -33.76 -40.34 -20.87
C LEU A 755 -33.41 -39.88 -19.45
N PHE A 756 -34.00 -38.77 -19.00
CA PHE A 756 -33.83 -38.27 -17.62
C PHE A 756 -34.43 -39.26 -16.59
N TYR A 757 -35.57 -39.88 -16.91
CA TYR A 757 -36.27 -40.85 -16.06
C TYR A 757 -35.78 -42.30 -16.18
N LYS A 758 -34.83 -42.60 -17.08
CA LYS A 758 -34.29 -43.96 -17.27
C LYS A 758 -33.21 -44.34 -16.25
N ILE A 759 -32.76 -43.40 -15.41
CA ILE A 759 -31.73 -43.61 -14.37
C ILE A 759 -32.34 -44.16 -13.06
N ASP A 760 -33.64 -44.47 -13.03
CA ASP A 760 -34.31 -44.95 -11.82
C ASP A 760 -34.23 -46.47 -11.61
N LYS A 761 -33.07 -47.10 -11.81
CA LYS A 761 -32.96 -48.50 -11.36
C LYS A 761 -31.67 -49.02 -10.72
N PHE A 762 -30.45 -48.50 -10.91
CA PHE A 762 -29.30 -49.24 -10.35
C PHE A 762 -28.02 -48.52 -9.89
N ASP A 763 -27.84 -47.20 -9.95
CA ASP A 763 -26.57 -46.61 -9.45
C ASP A 763 -26.78 -45.59 -8.31
N ASP A 764 -26.45 -46.07 -7.10
CA ASP A 764 -26.13 -45.40 -5.84
C ASP A 764 -26.77 -44.03 -5.50
N ILE A 765 -27.85 -44.11 -4.73
CA ILE A 765 -28.60 -43.05 -4.00
C ILE A 765 -27.71 -42.15 -3.11
N LYS A 766 -26.42 -42.44 -2.94
CA LYS A 766 -25.54 -41.71 -2.02
C LYS A 766 -25.09 -40.33 -2.52
N ASN A 767 -25.00 -40.12 -3.84
CA ASN A 767 -24.50 -38.84 -4.41
C ASN A 767 -25.60 -37.80 -4.67
N VAL A 768 -26.88 -38.17 -4.56
CA VAL A 768 -28.03 -37.27 -4.84
C VAL A 768 -28.29 -36.31 -3.67
N VAL A 769 -27.77 -36.59 -2.47
CA VAL A 769 -28.10 -35.86 -1.24
C VAL A 769 -27.08 -34.75 -0.88
N GLU A 770 -25.94 -34.63 -1.57
CA GLU A 770 -24.86 -33.69 -1.16
C GLU A 770 -24.72 -32.39 -1.99
N GLN A 771 -25.60 -32.08 -2.94
CA GLN A 771 -25.59 -30.76 -3.60
C GLN A 771 -26.74 -29.86 -3.13
N SER A 772 -26.38 -28.68 -2.58
CA SER A 772 -27.27 -27.74 -1.90
C SER A 772 -28.10 -26.81 -2.81
N PHE A 773 -28.22 -27.09 -4.09
CA PHE A 773 -29.01 -26.28 -5.02
C PHE A 773 -29.85 -27.19 -5.91
N MET A 774 -30.96 -27.68 -5.36
CA MET A 774 -32.05 -28.25 -6.14
C MET A 774 -33.05 -27.14 -6.43
N ASP A 775 -33.22 -26.82 -7.71
CA ASP A 775 -34.19 -25.87 -8.21
C ASP A 775 -35.62 -26.28 -7.78
N ASN A 776 -36.48 -25.30 -7.49
CA ASN A 776 -37.82 -25.57 -6.92
C ASN A 776 -38.69 -26.43 -7.86
N ASP A 777 -38.41 -26.40 -9.17
CA ASP A 777 -39.13 -27.14 -10.19
C ASP A 777 -38.87 -28.66 -10.16
N VAL A 778 -37.69 -29.09 -9.68
CA VAL A 778 -37.35 -30.52 -9.51
C VAL A 778 -38.08 -31.13 -8.30
N LYS A 779 -38.30 -30.33 -7.24
CA LYS A 779 -39.10 -30.77 -6.08
C LYS A 779 -40.58 -30.97 -6.43
N GLU A 780 -41.13 -30.15 -7.32
CA GLU A 780 -42.54 -30.30 -7.73
C GLU A 780 -42.76 -31.53 -8.63
N LEU A 781 -41.76 -31.93 -9.43
CA LEU A 781 -41.83 -33.10 -10.30
C LEU A 781 -41.71 -34.44 -9.54
N ILE A 782 -40.90 -34.50 -8.48
CA ILE A 782 -40.80 -35.69 -7.60
C ILE A 782 -42.12 -35.95 -6.86
N SER A 783 -42.93 -34.91 -6.59
CA SER A 783 -44.21 -35.03 -5.88
C SER A 783 -45.35 -35.66 -6.68
N LYS A 784 -45.21 -35.77 -8.02
CA LYS A 784 -46.28 -36.26 -8.93
C LYS A 784 -46.15 -37.74 -9.31
N GLY A 785 -45.09 -38.42 -8.87
CA GLY A 785 -44.92 -39.88 -9.02
C GLY A 785 -45.63 -40.64 -7.90
N ASN A 786 -46.84 -41.13 -8.14
CA ASN A 786 -47.55 -42.02 -7.21
C ASN A 786 -46.79 -43.34 -7.02
N PHE A 787 -46.10 -43.51 -5.90
CA PHE A 787 -45.62 -44.81 -5.42
C PHE A 787 -46.77 -45.58 -4.75
N SER A 788 -47.33 -46.58 -5.43
CA SER A 788 -48.10 -47.64 -4.79
C SER A 788 -47.15 -48.80 -4.43
N CYS A 789 -46.95 -49.04 -3.13
CA CYS A 789 -46.20 -50.18 -2.62
C CYS A 789 -46.95 -51.49 -2.85
N ILE A 790 -46.30 -52.48 -3.50
CA ILE A 790 -46.33 -53.91 -3.14
C ILE A 790 -44.93 -54.47 -3.38
#